data_AF-A0A9W7F2F8-F1
#
_entry.id   AF-A0A9W7F2F8-F1
#
_cell.length_a   1.000
_cell.length_b   1.000
_cell.length_c   1.000
_cell.angle_alpha   90.00
_cell.angle_beta   90.00
_cell.angle_gamma   90.00
#
_symmetry.space_group_name_H-M   'P 1'
#
loop_
_entity.id
_entity.type
_entity.pdbx_description
1 polymer ?
#
loop_
_entity_poly.entity_id
_entity_poly.type
_entity_poly.pdbx_seq_one_letter_code
_entity_poly.pdbx_strand_id
1 'polypeptide(L)'
;YFDVSHIPSNSVTITISAKSYKADTDEACSIAASVGKSLDDVSSDSMSPSTFTIDSTSESTRLSFMTSFSKAGCIILSFAMTGPSANQYDASESKASVFVLSAGAEPTPPALLSAQFSDNAKSIYINFNSPTNRGDKGGAEFPCSDLFTFDTDPSASCMFLSTTQVLAILSKAATTMIDSVVDLIAGKVFAECSDPDAFDCSSWTAAPASSTTVDGPATPFYPTPILTGATTVSSCADITVSAMSSTGSGGRKWTAFQWSFTSTASNTTRITTYMEDLNTELADIAVSSTTTMSDFNQYLELNVPTENLIKGGTYSFVLTLKNFFDNSASSTVIEVTVSSNSVPSIMIQGGDKRSMLRPNALSIFAEAFGAACPGEQAKIVPAKNYNWQIKDVAGAVQDFPSVSIDRRFFKLNSFTLIPDSTYFVEVTVIDSDGLTASSSVEVTVGVSPLVAIIEGGSKVVAPKSKGVVLSSSSSYDPDAYTNPNNDNTEVYKWSCMETAPIYGAACAGLDLANSMDLPFDEAMMNTLLGDEKSRTLSFFVEYMKDNRKASGETYLQIESSEPPQVEIGPIWTPKINPSNKLQLKGFLTPDSRYPVNARWELATEGSFILESGGFTNILDDVSASATSTVLETGRGSAQQFFLIFPENSFIGGVSYTFRLIAEFDNPSAAPGEGIGFAEIPLLINSPPIAGTLTIDNGEGENKGDALQTLFTVTAFDFTDDPTDLPLLYTYLFTIGYRDWGGAETIISAGSLSSKIADVILPSGGGNQSVVEVFTRVFDIYGSSSEASVEAFVTTPKLTTAELANLTQALSDSALAKGDTSGVFQVLSSSSSILNSLNCSLAPSCQALNRAECSTGDTPHTCGKCLDGYTSSDDLKLEKCSVPQAHCLNGVNDGDESDLDCGGSCFPCLNDQFCK
;
A
#
# COMPACT_ATOMS: atom_id res chain seq x y z
N TYR A 1 -0.84 29.44 -7.74
CA TYR A 1 -0.23 28.64 -8.82
C TYR A 1 -1.10 28.72 -10.06
N PHE A 2 -0.53 28.46 -11.23
CA PHE A 2 -1.28 28.25 -12.48
C PHE A 2 -0.51 27.24 -13.36
N ASP A 3 -1.22 26.53 -14.22
CA ASP A 3 -0.66 25.53 -15.12
C ASP A 3 -0.79 25.98 -16.57
N VAL A 4 0.21 25.67 -17.41
CA VAL A 4 0.05 25.66 -18.86
C VAL A 4 -0.28 24.24 -19.34
N SER A 5 -0.99 24.12 -20.46
CA SER A 5 -1.47 22.80 -20.91
C SER A 5 -0.37 21.83 -21.34
N HIS A 6 0.79 22.33 -21.77
CA HIS A 6 1.96 21.55 -22.19
C HIS A 6 3.23 22.42 -22.25
N ILE A 7 4.41 21.79 -22.32
CA ILE A 7 5.70 22.46 -22.55
C ILE A 7 5.81 22.84 -24.04
N PRO A 8 6.17 24.08 -24.39
CA PRO A 8 6.17 24.51 -25.78
C PRO A 8 7.44 24.08 -26.51
N SER A 9 7.34 24.00 -27.84
CA SER A 9 8.49 23.63 -28.67
C SER A 9 9.61 24.70 -28.71
N ASN A 10 9.30 25.94 -28.34
CA ASN A 10 10.23 27.08 -28.21
C ASN A 10 9.73 28.01 -27.11
N SER A 11 10.51 29.04 -26.76
CA SER A 11 10.17 30.00 -25.70
C SER A 11 8.77 30.61 -25.84
N VAL A 12 8.06 30.70 -24.72
CA VAL A 12 6.82 31.45 -24.52
C VAL A 12 6.94 32.25 -23.23
N THR A 13 6.67 33.55 -23.31
CA THR A 13 6.65 34.45 -22.17
C THR A 13 5.21 34.75 -21.77
N ILE A 14 4.88 34.46 -20.51
CA ILE A 14 3.56 34.66 -19.90
C ILE A 14 3.66 35.85 -18.96
N THR A 15 2.87 36.89 -19.21
CA THR A 15 2.78 38.07 -18.35
C THR A 15 1.42 38.09 -17.66
N ILE A 16 1.42 38.19 -16.33
CA ILE A 16 0.21 38.27 -15.52
C ILE A 16 -0.03 39.71 -15.11
N SER A 17 -1.29 40.13 -15.17
CA SER A 17 -1.74 41.44 -14.68
C SER A 17 -3.02 41.26 -13.87
N ALA A 18 -3.17 42.06 -12.81
CA ALA A 18 -4.39 42.10 -12.00
C ALA A 18 -5.12 43.42 -12.23
N LYS A 19 -6.45 43.36 -12.32
CA LYS A 19 -7.32 44.56 -12.36
C LYS A 19 -8.48 44.39 -11.39
N SER A 20 -8.83 45.43 -10.66
CA SER A 20 -10.00 45.43 -9.79
C SER A 20 -11.29 45.66 -10.57
N TYR A 21 -12.39 45.04 -10.13
CA TYR A 21 -13.71 45.17 -10.72
C TYR A 21 -14.74 45.43 -9.64
N LYS A 22 -15.80 46.16 -10.00
CA LYS A 22 -16.94 46.37 -9.11
C LYS A 22 -17.83 45.13 -9.13
N ALA A 23 -17.64 44.27 -8.15
CA ALA A 23 -18.56 43.21 -7.81
C ALA A 23 -18.64 43.13 -6.28
N ASP A 24 -19.86 42.97 -5.77
CA ASP A 24 -20.12 42.92 -4.33
C ASP A 24 -20.24 41.47 -3.84
N THR A 25 -20.15 40.48 -4.75
CA THR A 25 -20.18 39.05 -4.48
C THR A 25 -19.18 38.31 -5.37
N ASP A 26 -18.75 37.12 -4.95
CA ASP A 26 -17.88 36.24 -5.73
C ASP A 26 -18.52 35.81 -7.05
N GLU A 27 -19.81 35.45 -7.03
CA GLU A 27 -20.57 35.09 -8.24
C GLU A 27 -20.62 36.25 -9.26
N ALA A 28 -20.81 37.49 -8.79
CA ALA A 28 -20.74 38.68 -9.64
C ALA A 28 -19.31 38.94 -10.14
N CYS A 29 -18.29 38.52 -9.39
CA CYS A 29 -16.89 38.60 -9.78
C CYS A 29 -16.56 37.62 -10.92
N SER A 30 -17.03 36.37 -10.83
CA SER A 30 -16.88 35.38 -11.91
C SER A 30 -17.59 35.83 -13.19
N ILE A 31 -18.79 36.40 -13.07
CA ILE A 31 -19.52 36.96 -14.23
C ILE A 31 -18.76 38.17 -14.81
N ALA A 32 -18.19 39.04 -13.98
CA ALA A 32 -17.39 40.18 -14.45
C ALA A 32 -16.17 39.73 -15.29
N ALA A 33 -15.58 38.57 -14.97
CA ALA A 33 -14.48 37.99 -15.74
C ALA A 33 -14.87 37.64 -17.18
N SER A 34 -16.12 37.21 -17.38
CA SER A 34 -16.67 36.87 -18.69
C SER A 34 -17.15 38.10 -19.50
N VAL A 35 -17.60 39.18 -18.85
CA VAL A 35 -18.27 40.33 -19.52
C VAL A 35 -17.36 41.56 -19.72
N GLY A 36 -16.20 41.63 -19.06
CA GLY A 36 -15.12 42.57 -19.41
C GLY A 36 -15.36 44.06 -19.13
N LYS A 37 -16.26 44.43 -18.21
CA LYS A 37 -16.50 45.85 -17.84
C LYS A 37 -15.57 46.32 -16.71
N SER A 38 -14.43 46.94 -17.07
CA SER A 38 -13.43 47.48 -16.13
C SER A 38 -13.83 48.80 -15.47
N LEU A 39 -13.41 48.98 -14.22
CA LEU A 39 -13.19 50.28 -13.56
C LEU A 39 -11.74 50.31 -13.06
N ASP A 40 -11.06 51.46 -13.27
CA ASP A 40 -9.73 51.90 -12.81
C ASP A 40 -8.62 50.85 -12.54
N ASP A 41 -7.45 51.05 -13.16
CA ASP A 41 -6.20 50.36 -12.80
C ASP A 41 -5.80 50.77 -11.37
N VAL A 42 -6.00 49.87 -10.41
CA VAL A 42 -5.44 50.03 -9.06
C VAL A 42 -3.99 49.55 -9.11
N SER A 43 -3.07 50.52 -9.13
CA SER A 43 -1.63 50.31 -9.24
C SER A 43 -0.94 49.96 -7.92
N SER A 44 -1.65 49.42 -6.92
CA SER A 44 -1.12 49.21 -5.56
C SER A 44 -1.05 47.75 -5.11
N ASP A 45 -1.31 46.80 -6.01
CA ASP A 45 -1.24 45.37 -5.70
C ASP A 45 0.06 44.78 -6.25
N SER A 46 0.83 44.11 -5.40
CA SER A 46 2.12 43.53 -5.78
C SER A 46 1.89 42.13 -6.32
N MET A 47 2.32 41.85 -7.56
CA MET A 47 2.43 40.49 -8.09
C MET A 47 3.90 40.19 -8.38
N SER A 48 4.41 39.06 -7.87
CA SER A 48 5.79 38.67 -8.11
C SER A 48 5.94 37.14 -8.20
N PRO A 49 6.63 36.59 -9.22
CA PRO A 49 6.97 37.30 -10.45
C PRO A 49 5.69 37.52 -11.27
N SER A 50 5.59 38.66 -11.95
CA SER A 50 4.47 38.95 -12.88
C SER A 50 4.74 38.42 -14.29
N THR A 51 5.94 37.90 -14.56
CA THR A 51 6.36 37.44 -15.88
C THR A 51 7.13 36.13 -15.77
N PHE A 52 6.78 35.16 -16.62
CA PHE A 52 7.37 33.84 -16.68
C PHE A 52 7.84 33.57 -18.10
N THR A 53 8.92 32.81 -18.26
CA THR A 53 9.32 32.27 -19.56
C THR A 53 9.42 30.76 -19.45
N ILE A 54 8.73 30.05 -20.32
CA ILE A 54 8.81 28.59 -20.47
C ILE A 54 9.35 28.27 -21.86
N ASP A 55 10.11 27.19 -22.00
CA ASP A 55 10.67 26.74 -23.27
C ASP A 55 10.80 25.21 -23.30
N SER A 56 11.39 24.66 -24.36
CA SER A 56 11.54 23.21 -24.55
C SER A 56 12.44 22.51 -23.52
N THR A 57 13.12 23.26 -22.65
CA THR A 57 13.95 22.74 -21.55
C THR A 57 13.28 22.86 -20.19
N SER A 58 12.07 23.45 -20.11
CA SER A 58 11.31 23.57 -18.87
C SER A 58 10.77 22.21 -18.42
N GLU A 59 10.88 21.90 -17.13
CA GLU A 59 10.53 20.58 -16.56
C GLU A 59 9.13 20.52 -15.96
N SER A 60 8.51 21.68 -15.79
CA SER A 60 7.18 21.81 -15.19
C SER A 60 6.33 22.75 -16.03
N THR A 61 5.07 22.37 -16.19
CA THR A 61 4.01 23.26 -16.71
C THR A 61 3.39 24.12 -15.61
N ARG A 62 3.68 23.83 -14.34
CA ARG A 62 3.15 24.51 -13.18
C ARG A 62 4.06 25.65 -12.74
N LEU A 63 3.49 26.84 -12.66
CA LEU A 63 4.17 28.08 -12.29
C LEU A 63 3.51 28.71 -11.06
N SER A 64 4.28 29.51 -10.32
CA SER A 64 3.86 30.10 -9.06
C SER A 64 4.18 31.59 -9.03
N PHE A 65 3.22 32.38 -8.52
CA PHE A 65 3.40 33.78 -8.20
C PHE A 65 2.75 34.03 -6.84
N MET A 66 3.24 35.05 -6.15
CA MET A 66 2.60 35.61 -4.98
C MET A 66 1.94 36.93 -5.35
N THR A 67 0.76 37.17 -4.80
CA THR A 67 0.06 38.44 -4.96
C THR A 67 -0.44 38.95 -3.62
N SER A 68 -0.30 40.26 -3.38
CA SER A 68 -0.89 40.92 -2.22
C SER A 68 -1.90 41.96 -2.71
N PHE A 69 -3.09 41.93 -2.12
CA PHE A 69 -4.17 42.86 -2.42
C PHE A 69 -4.41 43.76 -1.23
N SER A 70 -4.30 45.06 -1.45
CA SER A 70 -4.47 46.07 -0.41
C SER A 70 -5.94 46.38 -0.08
N LYS A 71 -6.88 45.84 -0.88
CA LYS A 71 -8.32 46.09 -0.76
C LYS A 71 -9.12 44.82 -1.00
N ALA A 72 -10.21 44.68 -0.23
CA ALA A 72 -11.25 43.69 -0.50
C ALA A 72 -12.02 44.04 -1.80
N GLY A 73 -12.52 43.02 -2.49
CA GLY A 73 -13.31 43.14 -3.71
C GLY A 73 -12.87 42.17 -4.81
N CYS A 74 -13.47 42.33 -5.99
CA CYS A 74 -13.19 41.48 -7.14
C CYS A 74 -11.92 41.89 -7.87
N ILE A 75 -11.02 40.93 -8.07
CA ILE A 75 -9.81 41.07 -8.86
C ILE A 75 -9.89 40.09 -10.03
N ILE A 76 -9.56 40.54 -11.24
CA ILE A 76 -9.40 39.66 -12.40
C ILE A 76 -7.93 39.64 -12.78
N LEU A 77 -7.34 38.46 -12.72
CA LEU A 77 -6.04 38.14 -13.25
C LEU A 77 -6.18 37.89 -14.75
N SER A 78 -5.30 38.50 -15.55
CA SER A 78 -5.20 38.31 -16.99
C SER A 78 -3.80 37.83 -17.36
N PHE A 79 -3.74 36.78 -18.17
CA PHE A 79 -2.53 36.13 -18.64
C PHE A 79 -2.29 36.51 -20.10
N ALA A 80 -1.17 37.16 -20.41
CA ALA A 80 -0.80 37.52 -21.77
C ALA A 80 0.37 36.64 -22.21
N MET A 81 0.16 35.82 -23.23
CA MET A 81 1.20 34.96 -23.80
C MET A 81 1.82 35.59 -25.04
N THR A 82 3.14 35.62 -25.09
CA THR A 82 3.92 36.16 -26.21
C THR A 82 5.10 35.23 -26.52
N GLY A 83 5.66 35.33 -27.73
CA GLY A 83 6.83 34.54 -28.13
C GLY A 83 6.57 33.58 -29.30
N PRO A 84 7.63 32.93 -29.82
CA PRO A 84 7.58 32.10 -31.03
C PRO A 84 6.56 30.96 -31.02
N SER A 85 6.31 30.36 -29.86
CA SER A 85 5.36 29.23 -29.71
C SER A 85 4.09 29.62 -28.96
N ALA A 86 3.79 30.91 -28.80
CA ALA A 86 2.59 31.37 -28.09
C ALA A 86 1.29 30.91 -28.76
N ASN A 87 1.31 30.65 -30.07
CA ASN A 87 0.19 30.12 -30.84
C ASN A 87 -0.17 28.65 -30.52
N GLN A 88 0.64 27.97 -29.69
CA GLN A 88 0.33 26.62 -29.21
C GLN A 88 -0.72 26.64 -28.09
N TYR A 89 -1.02 27.81 -27.51
CA TYR A 89 -1.95 27.99 -26.41
C TYR A 89 -3.19 28.78 -26.83
N ASP A 90 -4.34 28.42 -26.29
CA ASP A 90 -5.58 29.15 -26.51
C ASP A 90 -5.64 30.39 -25.60
N ALA A 91 -5.73 31.58 -26.20
CA ALA A 91 -5.82 32.83 -25.47
C ALA A 91 -7.21 33.08 -24.83
N SER A 92 -8.21 32.24 -25.12
CA SER A 92 -9.58 32.41 -24.61
C SER A 92 -9.73 32.07 -23.12
N GLU A 93 -8.84 31.24 -22.54
CA GLU A 93 -8.82 30.85 -21.11
C GLU A 93 -7.92 31.74 -20.24
N SER A 94 -7.46 32.87 -20.77
CA SER A 94 -6.40 33.69 -20.18
C SER A 94 -6.87 34.62 -19.04
N LYS A 95 -7.96 34.31 -18.33
CA LYS A 95 -8.44 35.13 -17.20
C LYS A 95 -8.92 34.28 -16.03
N ALA A 96 -8.60 34.72 -14.82
CA ALA A 96 -9.10 34.15 -13.58
C ALA A 96 -9.66 35.26 -12.68
N SER A 97 -10.74 35.00 -11.95
CA SER A 97 -11.26 35.93 -10.93
C SER A 97 -10.86 35.49 -9.53
N VAL A 98 -10.53 36.45 -8.67
CA VAL A 98 -10.26 36.27 -7.25
C VAL A 98 -11.09 37.29 -6.48
N PHE A 99 -11.92 36.85 -5.55
CA PHE A 99 -12.67 37.73 -4.66
C PHE A 99 -11.95 37.85 -3.31
N VAL A 100 -11.39 39.03 -3.03
CA VAL A 100 -10.64 39.29 -1.80
C VAL A 100 -11.62 39.74 -0.71
N LEU A 101 -11.66 39.02 0.41
CA LEU A 101 -12.45 39.40 1.57
C LEU A 101 -11.70 40.39 2.46
N SER A 102 -12.43 41.21 3.21
CA SER A 102 -11.82 41.99 4.29
C SER A 102 -11.41 41.07 5.43
N ALA A 103 -10.35 41.42 6.16
CA ALA A 103 -9.89 40.64 7.31
C ALA A 103 -11.04 40.42 8.33
N GLY A 104 -11.24 39.18 8.76
CA GLY A 104 -12.30 38.77 9.68
C GLY A 104 -13.72 38.68 9.10
N ALA A 105 -13.91 38.92 7.80
CA ALA A 105 -15.22 38.69 7.17
C ALA A 105 -15.47 37.20 6.98
N GLU A 106 -16.71 36.78 7.25
CA GLU A 106 -17.17 35.40 7.05
C GLU A 106 -17.04 35.00 5.57
N PRO A 107 -16.26 33.95 5.26
CA PRO A 107 -16.19 33.39 3.92
C PRO A 107 -17.50 32.72 3.50
N THR A 108 -17.66 32.47 2.20
CA THR A 108 -18.73 31.59 1.73
C THR A 108 -18.56 30.19 2.35
N PRO A 109 -19.62 29.57 2.89
CA PRO A 109 -19.51 28.24 3.47
C PRO A 109 -18.95 27.22 2.46
N PRO A 110 -17.98 26.38 2.85
CA PRO A 110 -17.38 25.42 1.94
C PRO A 110 -18.41 24.43 1.40
N ALA A 111 -18.23 24.03 0.13
CA ALA A 111 -19.06 23.04 -0.53
C ALA A 111 -18.19 21.99 -1.22
N LEU A 112 -18.75 20.79 -1.42
CA LEU A 112 -18.09 19.76 -2.22
C LEU A 112 -17.87 20.25 -3.65
N LEU A 113 -16.62 20.18 -4.11
CA LEU A 113 -16.19 20.51 -5.45
C LEU A 113 -16.15 19.26 -6.33
N SER A 114 -15.47 18.21 -5.87
CA SER A 114 -15.31 16.95 -6.60
C SER A 114 -15.01 15.78 -5.66
N ALA A 115 -15.28 14.57 -6.14
CA ALA A 115 -14.76 13.34 -5.55
C ALA A 115 -14.08 12.54 -6.66
N GLN A 116 -12.87 12.06 -6.44
CA GLN A 116 -12.09 11.37 -7.48
C GLN A 116 -11.41 10.14 -6.91
N PHE A 117 -11.45 9.01 -7.61
CA PHE A 117 -10.64 7.85 -7.25
C PHE A 117 -9.15 8.21 -7.23
N SER A 118 -8.43 7.64 -6.26
CA SER A 118 -6.97 7.58 -6.31
C SER A 118 -6.49 6.73 -7.48
N ASP A 119 -5.25 6.90 -7.90
CA ASP A 119 -4.65 6.13 -9.00
C ASP A 119 -4.54 4.61 -8.72
N ASN A 120 -4.81 4.17 -7.48
CA ASN A 120 -4.88 2.76 -7.09
C ASN A 120 -6.33 2.27 -6.87
N ALA A 121 -7.34 3.12 -7.10
CA ALA A 121 -8.77 2.81 -7.05
C ALA A 121 -9.35 2.38 -5.69
N LYS A 122 -8.55 2.40 -4.62
CA LYS A 122 -8.94 1.95 -3.27
C LYS A 122 -9.22 3.10 -2.31
N SER A 123 -9.10 4.33 -2.78
CA SER A 123 -9.42 5.53 -2.01
C SER A 123 -10.03 6.60 -2.90
N ILE A 124 -10.65 7.61 -2.30
CA ILE A 124 -11.30 8.72 -2.99
C ILE A 124 -10.79 10.03 -2.39
N TYR A 125 -10.27 10.91 -3.24
CA TYR A 125 -9.97 12.29 -2.90
C TYR A 125 -11.24 13.12 -3.01
N ILE A 126 -11.75 13.61 -1.88
CA ILE A 126 -12.90 14.50 -1.79
C ILE A 126 -12.37 15.92 -1.63
N ASN A 127 -12.72 16.81 -2.55
CA ASN A 127 -12.23 18.18 -2.57
C ASN A 127 -13.36 19.16 -2.23
N PHE A 128 -13.04 20.15 -1.41
CA PHE A 128 -13.87 21.32 -1.16
C PHE A 128 -13.46 22.48 -2.06
N ASN A 129 -14.41 23.35 -2.40
CA ASN A 129 -14.16 24.53 -3.21
C ASN A 129 -13.39 25.65 -2.46
N SER A 130 -13.28 25.55 -1.15
CA SER A 130 -12.64 26.55 -0.28
C SER A 130 -12.12 25.89 1.01
N PRO A 131 -11.16 26.52 1.70
CA PRO A 131 -10.58 25.96 2.93
C PRO A 131 -11.60 25.79 4.06
N THR A 132 -11.49 24.67 4.77
CA THR A 132 -12.41 24.25 5.82
C THR A 132 -11.74 24.22 7.20
N ASN A 133 -12.55 24.30 8.26
CA ASN A 133 -12.13 24.01 9.64
C ASN A 133 -11.94 22.50 9.91
N ARG A 134 -11.95 21.66 8.86
CA ARG A 134 -11.81 20.19 8.94
C ARG A 134 -12.87 19.49 9.80
N GLY A 135 -14.01 20.14 10.05
CA GLY A 135 -15.07 19.61 10.92
C GLY A 135 -14.57 19.20 12.31
N ASP A 136 -13.56 19.91 12.82
CA ASP A 136 -12.90 19.67 14.11
C ASP A 136 -12.22 18.28 14.24
N LYS A 137 -11.96 17.60 13.12
CA LYS A 137 -11.28 16.29 13.09
C LYS A 137 -9.75 16.41 13.09
N GLY A 138 -9.20 17.60 12.84
CA GLY A 138 -7.77 17.78 12.62
C GLY A 138 -7.33 16.99 11.37
N GLY A 139 -6.23 16.24 11.45
CA GLY A 139 -5.88 15.26 10.40
C GLY A 139 -5.75 13.83 10.91
N ALA A 140 -6.42 13.50 12.02
CA ALA A 140 -6.55 12.13 12.46
C ALA A 140 -7.48 11.36 11.52
N GLU A 141 -7.36 10.04 11.53
CA GLU A 141 -8.31 9.15 10.87
C GLU A 141 -9.64 9.12 11.66
N PHE A 142 -10.76 9.20 10.95
CA PHE A 142 -12.11 9.17 11.52
C PHE A 142 -13.10 8.44 10.60
N PRO A 143 -14.19 7.86 11.11
CA PRO A 143 -15.21 7.26 10.26
C PRO A 143 -15.78 8.28 9.25
N CYS A 144 -15.76 7.97 7.95
CA CYS A 144 -16.28 8.89 6.94
C CYS A 144 -17.74 9.31 7.21
N SER A 145 -18.51 8.43 7.85
CA SER A 145 -19.90 8.65 8.27
C SER A 145 -20.09 9.84 9.24
N ASP A 146 -19.02 10.37 9.83
CA ASP A 146 -19.09 11.58 10.66
C ASP A 146 -19.35 12.86 9.86
N LEU A 147 -18.88 12.91 8.60
CA LEU A 147 -18.97 14.08 7.71
C LEU A 147 -19.73 13.79 6.41
N PHE A 148 -19.66 12.56 5.91
CA PHE A 148 -20.18 12.18 4.60
C PHE A 148 -21.17 11.02 4.71
N THR A 149 -22.11 10.96 3.78
CA THR A 149 -22.89 9.74 3.52
C THR A 149 -22.29 9.03 2.32
N PHE A 150 -21.84 7.80 2.53
CA PHE A 150 -21.29 6.89 1.53
C PHE A 150 -22.14 5.62 1.49
N ASP A 151 -23.19 5.61 0.68
CA ASP A 151 -24.10 4.45 0.60
C ASP A 151 -23.39 3.18 0.10
N THR A 152 -22.36 3.36 -0.72
CA THR A 152 -21.57 2.27 -1.29
C THR A 152 -20.48 1.76 -0.35
N ASP A 153 -20.22 2.47 0.75
CA ASP A 153 -19.25 2.04 1.77
C ASP A 153 -19.46 2.76 3.12
N PRO A 154 -20.37 2.28 3.98
CA PRO A 154 -20.64 2.90 5.26
C PRO A 154 -19.50 2.75 6.28
N SER A 155 -18.53 1.86 6.01
CA SER A 155 -17.37 1.60 6.86
C SER A 155 -16.09 2.26 6.32
N ALA A 156 -16.22 3.17 5.35
CA ALA A 156 -15.10 3.97 4.86
C ALA A 156 -14.47 4.80 5.97
N SER A 157 -13.16 4.96 5.89
CA SER A 157 -12.37 5.74 6.85
C SER A 157 -11.81 6.99 6.19
N CYS A 158 -11.89 8.14 6.84
CA CYS A 158 -11.59 9.44 6.28
C CYS A 158 -10.47 10.14 7.05
N MET A 159 -9.71 10.98 6.35
CA MET A 159 -8.76 11.91 6.95
C MET A 159 -8.57 13.15 6.10
N PHE A 160 -8.32 14.30 6.72
CA PHE A 160 -7.96 15.51 5.97
C PHE A 160 -6.49 15.47 5.57
N LEU A 161 -6.22 15.59 4.27
CA LEU A 161 -4.87 15.79 3.71
C LEU A 161 -4.49 17.27 3.72
N SER A 162 -5.48 18.15 3.59
CA SER A 162 -5.33 19.60 3.64
C SER A 162 -6.61 20.24 4.21
N THR A 163 -6.67 21.57 4.30
CA THR A 163 -7.93 22.25 4.65
C THR A 163 -8.99 22.16 3.55
N THR A 164 -8.63 21.74 2.34
CA THR A 164 -9.52 21.62 1.18
C THR A 164 -9.72 20.19 0.69
N GLN A 165 -9.00 19.20 1.22
CA GLN A 165 -9.00 17.85 0.68
C GLN A 165 -9.09 16.79 1.79
N VAL A 166 -9.99 15.84 1.60
CA VAL A 166 -10.16 14.64 2.42
C VAL A 166 -9.83 13.41 1.59
N LEU A 167 -9.07 12.48 2.17
CA LEU A 167 -8.88 11.14 1.65
C LEU A 167 -9.88 10.21 2.33
N ALA A 168 -10.75 9.57 1.55
CA ALA A 168 -11.63 8.50 2.00
C ALA A 168 -11.04 7.15 1.56
N ILE A 169 -10.58 6.36 2.52
CA ILE A 169 -10.07 5.00 2.35
C ILE A 169 -11.28 4.05 2.37
N LEU A 170 -11.44 3.32 1.27
CA LEU A 170 -12.56 2.39 1.11
C LEU A 170 -12.30 1.09 1.88
N SER A 171 -13.36 0.57 2.51
CA SER A 171 -13.36 -0.72 3.17
C SER A 171 -13.33 -1.88 2.16
N LYS A 172 -13.01 -3.09 2.64
CA LYS A 172 -13.01 -4.31 1.81
C LYS A 172 -14.40 -4.64 1.24
N ALA A 173 -15.47 -4.13 1.84
CA ALA A 173 -16.84 -4.36 1.42
C ALA A 173 -17.37 -3.26 0.48
N ALA A 174 -16.56 -2.28 0.14
CA ALA A 174 -16.97 -1.15 -0.69
C ALA A 174 -17.44 -1.60 -2.08
N THR A 175 -18.60 -1.11 -2.49
CA THR A 175 -19.17 -1.33 -3.84
C THR A 175 -19.17 -0.04 -4.66
N THR A 176 -18.37 0.96 -4.26
CA THR A 176 -18.33 2.27 -4.90
C THR A 176 -17.92 2.13 -6.37
N MET A 177 -18.56 2.84 -7.29
CA MET A 177 -18.26 2.84 -8.73
C MET A 177 -18.08 4.28 -9.21
N ILE A 178 -17.68 4.49 -10.47
CA ILE A 178 -17.85 5.80 -11.11
C ILE A 178 -19.32 6.20 -11.00
N ASP A 179 -19.60 7.49 -10.84
CA ASP A 179 -20.93 8.08 -10.67
C ASP A 179 -21.61 7.74 -9.33
N SER A 180 -20.95 7.02 -8.43
CA SER A 180 -21.44 6.89 -7.04
C SER A 180 -21.49 8.25 -6.37
N VAL A 181 -22.48 8.46 -5.51
CA VAL A 181 -22.72 9.77 -4.88
C VAL A 181 -22.01 9.85 -3.53
N VAL A 182 -21.37 10.99 -3.26
CA VAL A 182 -20.83 11.38 -1.96
C VAL A 182 -21.58 12.60 -1.48
N ASP A 183 -22.27 12.47 -0.35
CA ASP A 183 -23.04 13.57 0.24
C ASP A 183 -22.33 14.13 1.48
N LEU A 184 -22.10 15.43 1.52
CA LEU A 184 -21.71 16.15 2.73
C LEU A 184 -22.93 16.31 3.63
N ILE A 185 -22.80 15.90 4.89
CA ILE A 185 -23.82 16.11 5.91
C ILE A 185 -23.83 17.59 6.32
N ALA A 186 -24.99 18.23 6.22
CA ALA A 186 -25.16 19.64 6.60
C ALA A 186 -24.72 19.90 8.06
N GLY A 187 -24.07 21.04 8.31
CA GLY A 187 -23.74 21.48 9.66
C GLY A 187 -22.47 20.88 10.25
N LYS A 188 -21.69 20.12 9.48
CA LYS A 188 -20.49 19.41 9.95
C LYS A 188 -19.16 20.11 9.67
N VAL A 189 -19.14 21.01 8.71
CA VAL A 189 -17.92 21.68 8.23
C VAL A 189 -18.18 23.18 8.17
N PHE A 190 -17.19 23.99 8.53
CA PHE A 190 -17.20 25.45 8.49
C PHE A 190 -16.01 25.95 7.67
N ALA A 191 -16.00 27.22 7.29
CA ALA A 191 -14.84 27.84 6.66
C ALA A 191 -13.63 27.89 7.63
N GLU A 192 -12.41 27.81 7.09
CA GLU A 192 -11.18 27.93 7.87
C GLU A 192 -11.05 29.33 8.50
N CYS A 193 -10.82 29.40 9.82
CA CYS A 193 -10.53 30.63 10.53
C CYS A 193 -9.03 30.90 10.49
N SER A 194 -8.60 31.85 9.66
CA SER A 194 -7.17 32.10 9.41
C SER A 194 -6.40 32.73 10.58
N ASP A 195 -7.09 33.40 11.49
CA ASP A 195 -6.51 33.99 12.70
C ASP A 195 -7.57 34.03 13.82
N PRO A 196 -7.75 32.91 14.56
CA PRO A 196 -8.75 32.82 15.62
C PRO A 196 -8.41 33.67 16.85
N ASP A 197 -7.16 34.11 17.00
CA ASP A 197 -6.73 35.01 18.08
C ASP A 197 -7.11 36.47 17.78
N ALA A 198 -7.11 36.85 16.49
CA ALA A 198 -7.54 38.18 16.05
C ALA A 198 -9.05 38.28 15.77
N PHE A 199 -9.72 37.19 15.40
CA PHE A 199 -11.12 37.20 14.96
C PHE A 199 -11.96 36.07 15.58
N ASP A 200 -13.17 36.40 16.05
CA ASP A 200 -14.16 35.43 16.54
C ASP A 200 -14.95 34.81 15.36
N CYS A 201 -14.55 33.61 14.96
CA CYS A 201 -15.18 32.84 13.88
C CYS A 201 -16.32 31.92 14.36
N SER A 202 -16.65 31.91 15.65
CA SER A 202 -17.61 30.95 16.23
C SER A 202 -19.06 31.11 15.73
N SER A 203 -19.39 32.28 15.16
CA SER A 203 -20.71 32.58 14.62
C SER A 203 -20.86 32.30 13.12
N TRP A 204 -19.82 31.78 12.46
CA TRP A 204 -19.85 31.53 11.02
C TRP A 204 -20.85 30.42 10.66
N THR A 205 -21.44 30.56 9.48
CA THR A 205 -22.45 29.66 8.96
C THR A 205 -21.81 28.35 8.54
N ALA A 206 -22.37 27.24 9.00
CA ALA A 206 -21.93 25.91 8.61
C ALA A 206 -22.26 25.62 7.14
N ALA A 207 -21.45 24.76 6.52
CA ALA A 207 -21.67 24.23 5.19
C ALA A 207 -23.06 23.54 5.09
N PRO A 208 -23.86 23.87 4.07
CA PRO A 208 -25.10 23.15 3.80
C PRO A 208 -24.79 21.74 3.28
N ALA A 209 -25.81 20.88 3.22
CA ALA A 209 -25.68 19.61 2.52
C ALA A 209 -25.34 19.86 1.05
N SER A 210 -24.38 19.12 0.53
CA SER A 210 -23.98 19.17 -0.88
C SER A 210 -23.60 17.77 -1.34
N SER A 211 -23.71 17.52 -2.63
CA SER A 211 -23.49 16.21 -3.24
C SER A 211 -22.54 16.33 -4.40
N THR A 212 -21.67 15.35 -4.59
CA THR A 212 -20.87 15.20 -5.81
C THR A 212 -20.82 13.74 -6.23
N THR A 213 -20.43 13.47 -7.47
CA THR A 213 -20.23 12.12 -7.98
C THR A 213 -18.75 11.76 -7.95
N VAL A 214 -18.46 10.47 -7.77
CA VAL A 214 -17.10 9.94 -7.82
C VAL A 214 -16.67 9.79 -9.26
N ASP A 215 -15.67 10.56 -9.67
CA ASP A 215 -15.01 10.45 -10.97
C ASP A 215 -13.88 9.42 -10.96
N GLY A 216 -13.49 8.96 -12.14
CA GLY A 216 -12.31 8.13 -12.33
C GLY A 216 -10.99 8.86 -11.99
N PRO A 217 -9.89 8.11 -11.78
CA PRO A 217 -8.60 8.69 -11.40
C PRO A 217 -8.05 9.64 -12.46
N ALA A 218 -7.24 10.61 -12.00
CA ALA A 218 -6.64 11.61 -12.88
C ALA A 218 -5.71 10.97 -13.91
N THR A 219 -5.00 9.90 -13.52
CA THR A 219 -4.29 9.03 -14.44
C THR A 219 -5.11 7.77 -14.71
N PRO A 220 -5.32 7.37 -15.98
CA PRO A 220 -6.09 6.15 -16.26
C PRO A 220 -5.45 4.93 -15.62
N PHE A 221 -6.19 4.26 -14.75
CA PHE A 221 -5.75 3.05 -14.06
C PHE A 221 -5.98 1.82 -14.95
N TYR A 222 -4.90 1.19 -15.41
CA TYR A 222 -4.93 0.01 -16.26
C TYR A 222 -4.69 -1.29 -15.48
N PRO A 223 -5.32 -2.41 -15.87
CA PRO A 223 -4.95 -3.73 -15.40
C PRO A 223 -3.49 -4.06 -15.76
N THR A 224 -2.83 -4.88 -14.93
CA THR A 224 -1.51 -5.47 -15.22
C THR A 224 -1.62 -7.00 -15.19
N PRO A 225 -1.99 -7.64 -16.32
CA PRO A 225 -2.12 -9.09 -16.38
C PRO A 225 -0.75 -9.77 -16.42
N ILE A 226 -0.50 -10.68 -15.48
CA ILE A 226 0.76 -11.41 -15.36
C ILE A 226 0.45 -12.90 -15.37
N LEU A 227 1.00 -13.62 -16.36
CA LEU A 227 0.85 -15.07 -16.48
C LEU A 227 2.09 -15.80 -15.96
N THR A 228 1.87 -16.90 -15.26
CA THR A 228 2.91 -17.81 -14.76
C THR A 228 2.48 -19.25 -15.06
N GLY A 229 3.40 -20.08 -15.53
CA GLY A 229 3.11 -21.47 -15.87
C GLY A 229 4.33 -22.22 -16.35
N ALA A 230 4.18 -23.53 -16.56
CA ALA A 230 5.24 -24.34 -17.15
C ALA A 230 5.36 -24.11 -18.65
N THR A 231 6.57 -24.03 -19.18
CA THR A 231 6.83 -23.92 -20.64
C THR A 231 6.75 -25.27 -21.35
N THR A 232 6.83 -26.36 -20.61
CA THR A 232 6.68 -27.73 -21.10
C THR A 232 5.92 -28.56 -20.09
N VAL A 233 4.95 -29.35 -20.57
CA VAL A 233 4.18 -30.30 -19.76
C VAL A 233 4.30 -31.71 -20.32
N SER A 234 4.08 -32.71 -19.47
CA SER A 234 4.03 -34.13 -19.84
C SER A 234 2.88 -34.43 -20.81
N SER A 235 3.01 -35.51 -21.58
CA SER A 235 1.97 -36.01 -22.48
C SER A 235 0.66 -36.46 -21.81
N CYS A 236 0.64 -36.52 -20.49
CA CYS A 236 -0.50 -36.92 -19.66
C CYS A 236 -0.90 -35.85 -18.63
N ALA A 237 -0.22 -34.70 -18.64
CA ALA A 237 -0.50 -33.62 -17.70
C ALA A 237 -1.39 -32.58 -18.38
N ASP A 238 -2.21 -31.92 -17.57
CA ASP A 238 -2.96 -30.75 -17.99
C ASP A 238 -2.00 -29.56 -18.15
N ILE A 239 -2.41 -28.57 -18.95
CA ILE A 239 -1.71 -27.27 -18.96
C ILE A 239 -2.33 -26.41 -17.88
N THR A 240 -1.52 -25.96 -16.93
CA THR A 240 -1.93 -25.00 -15.91
C THR A 240 -1.21 -23.68 -16.12
N VAL A 241 -1.96 -22.60 -16.33
CA VAL A 241 -1.46 -21.23 -16.43
C VAL A 241 -2.18 -20.39 -15.38
N SER A 242 -1.41 -19.81 -14.46
CA SER A 242 -1.93 -18.95 -13.40
C SER A 242 -1.77 -17.48 -13.76
N ALA A 243 -2.83 -16.72 -13.54
CA ALA A 243 -2.89 -15.26 -13.64
C ALA A 243 -3.00 -14.60 -12.26
N MET A 244 -2.75 -15.33 -11.17
CA MET A 244 -2.96 -14.87 -9.79
C MET A 244 -2.08 -13.69 -9.37
N SER A 245 -0.98 -13.44 -10.08
CA SER A 245 -0.13 -12.26 -9.89
C SER A 245 -0.64 -11.01 -10.62
N SER A 246 -1.76 -11.11 -11.34
CA SER A 246 -2.35 -9.98 -12.05
C SER A 246 -2.96 -8.97 -11.08
N THR A 247 -2.75 -7.68 -11.34
CA THR A 247 -3.25 -6.58 -10.50
C THR A 247 -4.06 -5.59 -11.34
N GLY A 248 -4.69 -4.62 -10.67
CA GLY A 248 -5.41 -3.53 -11.33
C GLY A 248 -6.94 -3.68 -11.36
N SER A 249 -7.49 -4.52 -10.47
CA SER A 249 -8.94 -4.67 -10.29
C SER A 249 -9.54 -3.55 -9.42
N GLY A 250 -8.71 -2.97 -8.54
CA GLY A 250 -9.12 -1.92 -7.59
C GLY A 250 -10.00 -2.44 -6.45
N GLY A 251 -9.92 -3.74 -6.12
CA GLY A 251 -10.75 -4.39 -5.13
C GLY A 251 -12.14 -4.79 -5.62
N ARG A 252 -12.45 -4.65 -6.93
CA ARG A 252 -13.76 -5.01 -7.51
C ARG A 252 -13.61 -6.06 -8.60
N LYS A 253 -14.69 -6.81 -8.83
CA LYS A 253 -14.72 -7.84 -9.87
C LYS A 253 -14.32 -7.27 -11.24
N TRP A 254 -13.59 -8.06 -12.01
CA TRP A 254 -13.28 -7.73 -13.40
C TRP A 254 -14.57 -7.62 -14.21
N THR A 255 -14.68 -6.58 -15.04
CA THR A 255 -15.86 -6.37 -15.91
C THR A 255 -15.75 -7.14 -17.22
N ALA A 256 -14.53 -7.52 -17.61
CA ALA A 256 -14.27 -8.53 -18.63
C ALA A 256 -13.01 -9.33 -18.29
N PHE A 257 -13.07 -10.62 -18.57
CA PHE A 257 -12.01 -11.59 -18.31
C PHE A 257 -12.02 -12.60 -19.46
N GLN A 258 -10.99 -12.58 -20.31
CA GLN A 258 -10.99 -13.35 -21.55
C GLN A 258 -9.66 -14.04 -21.78
N TRP A 259 -9.69 -15.36 -21.93
CA TRP A 259 -8.56 -16.14 -22.38
C TRP A 259 -8.57 -16.31 -23.89
N SER A 260 -7.44 -16.07 -24.51
CA SER A 260 -7.21 -16.38 -25.93
C SER A 260 -6.03 -17.34 -26.06
N PHE A 261 -6.05 -18.15 -27.12
CA PHE A 261 -4.95 -19.05 -27.41
C PHE A 261 -4.69 -19.12 -28.91
N THR A 262 -3.44 -19.45 -29.25
CA THR A 262 -3.04 -19.91 -30.58
C THR A 262 -2.31 -21.25 -30.43
N SER A 263 -2.23 -22.05 -31.50
CA SER A 263 -1.55 -23.34 -31.42
C SER A 263 -0.90 -23.74 -32.74
N THR A 264 0.20 -24.48 -32.65
CA THR A 264 0.88 -25.14 -33.77
C THR A 264 0.39 -26.58 -34.01
N ALA A 265 -0.55 -27.06 -33.19
CA ALA A 265 -1.08 -28.42 -33.29
C ALA A 265 -1.87 -28.64 -34.59
N SER A 266 -1.87 -29.89 -35.07
CA SER A 266 -2.49 -30.27 -36.35
C SER A 266 -4.02 -30.22 -36.35
N ASN A 267 -4.67 -30.27 -35.19
CA ASN A 267 -6.12 -30.14 -35.02
C ASN A 267 -6.44 -29.46 -33.68
N THR A 268 -7.06 -28.29 -33.71
CA THR A 268 -7.36 -27.51 -32.50
C THR A 268 -8.83 -27.55 -32.09
N THR A 269 -9.70 -28.32 -32.76
CA THR A 269 -11.17 -28.25 -32.53
C THR A 269 -11.55 -28.41 -31.07
N ARG A 270 -10.96 -29.37 -30.35
CA ARG A 270 -11.31 -29.65 -28.95
C ARG A 270 -10.95 -28.50 -28.01
N ILE A 271 -9.72 -28.00 -28.09
CA ILE A 271 -9.31 -26.84 -27.29
C ILE A 271 -10.06 -25.57 -27.71
N THR A 272 -10.38 -25.39 -28.99
CA THR A 272 -11.20 -24.26 -29.45
C THR A 272 -12.56 -24.28 -28.77
N THR A 273 -13.27 -25.42 -28.79
CA THR A 273 -14.57 -25.54 -28.10
C THR A 273 -14.42 -25.35 -26.59
N TYR A 274 -13.42 -25.95 -25.96
CA TYR A 274 -13.16 -25.78 -24.53
C TYR A 274 -12.97 -24.31 -24.14
N MET A 275 -12.16 -23.57 -24.90
CA MET A 275 -11.90 -22.16 -24.62
C MET A 275 -13.10 -21.26 -24.94
N GLU A 276 -13.94 -21.62 -25.91
CA GLU A 276 -15.20 -20.92 -26.20
C GLU A 276 -16.22 -21.10 -25.07
N ASP A 277 -16.38 -22.33 -24.57
CA ASP A 277 -17.26 -22.64 -23.44
C ASP A 277 -16.80 -21.89 -22.18
N LEU A 278 -15.50 -21.96 -21.87
CA LEU A 278 -14.87 -21.25 -20.76
C LEU A 278 -15.09 -19.73 -20.84
N ASN A 279 -14.84 -19.11 -22.00
CA ASN A 279 -15.04 -17.66 -22.17
C ASN A 279 -16.52 -17.26 -22.09
N THR A 280 -17.45 -18.16 -22.41
CA THR A 280 -18.90 -17.91 -22.27
C THR A 280 -19.28 -17.88 -20.79
N GLU A 281 -18.81 -18.85 -20.00
CA GLU A 281 -19.03 -18.89 -18.56
C GLU A 281 -18.44 -17.65 -17.86
N LEU A 282 -17.23 -17.25 -18.24
CA LEU A 282 -16.57 -16.04 -17.74
C LEU A 282 -17.35 -14.75 -18.04
N ALA A 283 -17.96 -14.66 -19.22
CA ALA A 283 -18.79 -13.51 -19.59
C ALA A 283 -20.07 -13.44 -18.74
N ASP A 284 -20.70 -14.58 -18.45
CA ASP A 284 -21.89 -14.65 -17.59
C ASP A 284 -21.55 -14.26 -16.14
N ILE A 285 -20.41 -14.74 -15.61
CA ILE A 285 -19.91 -14.40 -14.26
C ILE A 285 -19.64 -12.89 -14.14
N ALA A 286 -19.08 -12.25 -15.18
CA ALA A 286 -18.77 -10.82 -15.18
C ALA A 286 -19.99 -9.92 -15.02
N VAL A 287 -21.11 -10.29 -15.65
CA VAL A 287 -22.33 -9.49 -15.64
C VAL A 287 -23.23 -9.82 -14.44
N SER A 288 -23.08 -11.01 -13.83
CA SER A 288 -23.88 -11.41 -12.67
C SER A 288 -23.66 -10.51 -11.44
N SER A 289 -24.75 -10.12 -10.78
CA SER A 289 -24.71 -9.33 -9.54
C SER A 289 -24.58 -10.18 -8.27
N THR A 290 -24.74 -11.51 -8.40
CA THR A 290 -24.64 -12.45 -7.27
C THR A 290 -23.27 -13.11 -7.16
N THR A 291 -22.40 -12.93 -8.16
CA THR A 291 -21.04 -13.47 -8.16
C THR A 291 -20.13 -12.60 -7.31
N THR A 292 -19.32 -13.28 -6.50
CA THR A 292 -18.32 -12.67 -5.64
C THR A 292 -16.96 -12.64 -6.36
N MET A 293 -16.00 -11.90 -5.81
CA MET A 293 -14.62 -11.96 -6.28
C MET A 293 -14.05 -13.39 -6.19
N SER A 294 -14.48 -14.18 -5.19
CA SER A 294 -14.03 -15.56 -5.01
C SER A 294 -14.40 -16.45 -6.20
N ASP A 295 -15.58 -16.24 -6.78
CA ASP A 295 -16.03 -16.99 -7.95
C ASP A 295 -15.15 -16.69 -9.17
N PHE A 296 -14.71 -15.44 -9.31
CA PHE A 296 -13.76 -15.03 -10.35
C PHE A 296 -12.36 -15.60 -10.16
N ASN A 297 -11.91 -15.62 -8.91
CA ASN A 297 -10.56 -16.00 -8.53
C ASN A 297 -10.20 -17.44 -8.92
N GLN A 298 -11.18 -18.33 -9.01
CA GLN A 298 -11.00 -19.70 -9.49
C GLN A 298 -10.52 -19.75 -10.96
N TYR A 299 -10.98 -18.82 -11.80
CA TYR A 299 -10.67 -18.81 -13.24
C TYR A 299 -9.42 -18.00 -13.59
N LEU A 300 -8.78 -17.37 -12.60
CA LEU A 300 -7.39 -16.88 -12.73
C LEU A 300 -6.42 -18.04 -12.98
N GLU A 301 -6.81 -19.28 -12.71
CA GLU A 301 -6.06 -20.47 -13.09
C GLU A 301 -6.70 -21.14 -14.30
N LEU A 302 -6.09 -20.96 -15.47
CA LEU A 302 -6.45 -21.71 -16.65
C LEU A 302 -5.91 -23.12 -16.52
N ASN A 303 -6.80 -24.09 -16.30
CA ASN A 303 -6.49 -25.51 -16.41
C ASN A 303 -7.03 -26.04 -17.74
N VAL A 304 -6.18 -26.50 -18.65
CA VAL A 304 -6.61 -27.13 -19.91
C VAL A 304 -6.38 -28.65 -19.80
N PRO A 305 -7.47 -29.44 -19.68
CA PRO A 305 -7.38 -30.88 -19.55
C PRO A 305 -6.62 -31.54 -20.70
N THR A 306 -5.82 -32.57 -20.39
CA THR A 306 -4.96 -33.25 -21.36
C THR A 306 -5.75 -33.82 -22.54
N GLU A 307 -7.03 -34.17 -22.37
CA GLU A 307 -7.84 -34.65 -23.49
C GLU A 307 -8.07 -33.59 -24.58
N ASN A 308 -8.00 -32.31 -24.24
CA ASN A 308 -8.15 -31.21 -25.19
C ASN A 308 -6.84 -30.88 -25.93
N LEU A 309 -5.74 -31.54 -25.55
CA LEU A 309 -4.39 -31.27 -26.03
C LEU A 309 -3.89 -32.35 -27.01
N ILE A 310 -2.98 -31.94 -27.89
CA ILE A 310 -2.29 -32.82 -28.84
C ILE A 310 -0.81 -32.87 -28.47
N LYS A 311 -0.29 -34.09 -28.35
CA LYS A 311 1.12 -34.37 -28.10
C LYS A 311 2.01 -33.79 -29.19
N GLY A 312 3.07 -33.08 -28.79
CA GLY A 312 3.97 -32.36 -29.68
C GLY A 312 3.45 -31.00 -30.17
N GLY A 313 2.24 -30.60 -29.78
CA GLY A 313 1.71 -29.27 -30.04
C GLY A 313 2.26 -28.23 -29.07
N THR A 314 2.44 -27.01 -29.55
CA THR A 314 2.70 -25.82 -28.74
C THR A 314 1.44 -24.98 -28.69
N TYR A 315 1.12 -24.47 -27.51
CA TYR A 315 -0.05 -23.63 -27.23
C TYR A 315 0.41 -22.32 -26.62
N SER A 316 -0.01 -21.21 -27.19
CA SER A 316 0.41 -19.87 -26.78
C SER A 316 -0.81 -19.12 -26.25
N PHE A 317 -0.84 -18.83 -24.95
CA PHE A 317 -1.99 -18.24 -24.26
C PHE A 317 -1.77 -16.76 -23.95
N VAL A 318 -2.85 -15.97 -24.01
CA VAL A 318 -2.90 -14.56 -23.60
C VAL A 318 -4.18 -14.32 -22.81
N LEU A 319 -4.07 -13.61 -21.70
CA LEU A 319 -5.20 -13.16 -20.89
C LEU A 319 -5.44 -11.68 -21.12
N THR A 320 -6.69 -11.30 -21.37
CA THR A 320 -7.14 -9.91 -21.41
C THR A 320 -8.05 -9.64 -20.22
N LEU A 321 -7.70 -8.63 -19.41
CA LEU A 321 -8.47 -8.18 -18.25
C LEU A 321 -9.03 -6.79 -18.52
N LYS A 322 -10.22 -6.52 -17.99
CA LYS A 322 -10.87 -5.20 -18.00
C LYS A 322 -11.40 -4.85 -16.61
N ASN A 323 -10.99 -3.71 -16.07
CA ASN A 323 -11.40 -3.27 -14.74
C ASN A 323 -12.73 -2.50 -14.78
N PHE A 324 -13.20 -2.06 -13.61
CA PHE A 324 -14.46 -1.32 -13.46
C PHE A 324 -14.42 0.11 -14.00
N PHE A 325 -13.24 0.63 -14.39
CA PHE A 325 -13.09 1.91 -15.10
C PHE A 325 -13.18 1.78 -16.63
N ASP A 326 -13.58 0.61 -17.12
CA ASP A 326 -13.58 0.25 -18.53
C ASP A 326 -12.20 0.20 -19.22
N ASN A 327 -11.10 0.24 -18.47
CA ASN A 327 -9.75 0.10 -18.99
C ASN A 327 -9.36 -1.38 -19.13
N SER A 328 -8.72 -1.73 -20.25
CA SER A 328 -8.29 -3.10 -20.56
C SER A 328 -6.79 -3.19 -20.80
N ALA A 329 -6.21 -4.35 -20.46
CA ALA A 329 -4.84 -4.71 -20.82
C ALA A 329 -4.73 -6.22 -21.09
N SER A 330 -3.68 -6.62 -21.83
CA SER A 330 -3.39 -8.02 -22.14
C SER A 330 -2.03 -8.43 -21.61
N SER A 331 -1.90 -9.68 -21.20
CA SER A 331 -0.63 -10.27 -20.75
C SER A 331 0.38 -10.42 -21.89
N THR A 332 1.63 -10.70 -21.52
CA THR A 332 2.58 -11.34 -22.43
C THR A 332 2.08 -12.74 -22.83
N VAL A 333 2.60 -13.25 -23.95
CA VAL A 333 2.29 -14.60 -24.43
C VAL A 333 3.05 -15.62 -23.60
N ILE A 334 2.34 -16.60 -23.03
CA ILE A 334 2.98 -17.79 -22.43
C ILE A 334 2.86 -18.97 -23.39
N GLU A 335 3.99 -19.54 -23.78
CA GLU A 335 4.05 -20.69 -24.67
C GLU A 335 4.28 -21.98 -23.88
N VAL A 336 3.40 -22.96 -24.08
CA VAL A 336 3.43 -24.26 -23.42
C VAL A 336 3.49 -25.36 -24.47
N THR A 337 4.55 -26.17 -24.42
CA THR A 337 4.72 -27.32 -25.30
C THR A 337 4.30 -28.61 -24.61
N VAL A 338 3.40 -29.37 -25.23
CA VAL A 338 2.98 -30.68 -24.72
C VAL A 338 3.98 -31.73 -25.22
N SER A 339 4.78 -32.27 -24.31
CA SER A 339 5.77 -33.29 -24.65
C SER A 339 5.10 -34.56 -25.16
N SER A 340 5.79 -35.30 -26.02
CA SER A 340 5.39 -36.67 -26.38
C SER A 340 5.69 -37.70 -25.29
N ASN A 341 6.52 -37.33 -24.30
CA ASN A 341 6.98 -38.18 -23.21
C ASN A 341 6.45 -37.72 -21.84
N SER A 342 6.61 -38.57 -20.83
CA SER A 342 6.29 -38.25 -19.43
C SER A 342 7.43 -37.50 -18.73
N VAL A 343 7.64 -36.24 -19.12
CA VAL A 343 8.68 -35.33 -18.58
C VAL A 343 8.16 -34.54 -17.37
N PRO A 344 9.03 -34.14 -16.41
CA PRO A 344 8.62 -33.24 -15.33
C PRO A 344 8.16 -31.88 -15.88
N SER A 345 7.44 -31.11 -15.07
CA SER A 345 7.15 -29.70 -15.35
C SER A 345 7.84 -28.82 -14.31
N ILE A 346 8.18 -27.59 -14.69
CA ILE A 346 8.79 -26.59 -13.81
C ILE A 346 8.27 -25.21 -14.13
N MET A 347 8.01 -24.43 -13.09
CA MET A 347 7.64 -23.03 -13.18
C MET A 347 8.50 -22.18 -12.25
N ILE A 348 8.80 -20.96 -12.67
CA ILE A 348 9.44 -19.94 -11.84
C ILE A 348 8.32 -19.05 -11.30
N GLN A 349 8.25 -18.88 -9.98
CA GLN A 349 7.22 -18.04 -9.35
C GLN A 349 7.48 -16.56 -9.65
N GLY A 350 6.47 -15.69 -9.59
CA GLY A 350 6.65 -14.23 -9.69
C GLY A 350 6.92 -13.69 -11.11
N GLY A 351 6.37 -14.32 -12.15
CA GLY A 351 6.40 -13.86 -13.54
C GLY A 351 7.65 -14.25 -14.35
N ASP A 352 7.52 -14.15 -15.67
CA ASP A 352 8.56 -14.43 -16.67
C ASP A 352 9.52 -13.24 -16.89
N LYS A 353 9.13 -12.04 -16.44
CA LYS A 353 9.94 -10.81 -16.47
C LYS A 353 9.97 -10.14 -15.10
N ARG A 354 11.15 -9.70 -14.69
CA ARG A 354 11.39 -9.01 -13.43
C ARG A 354 12.30 -7.81 -13.65
N SER A 355 11.99 -6.71 -12.98
CA SER A 355 12.90 -5.58 -12.86
C SER A 355 13.45 -5.54 -11.44
N MET A 356 14.69 -5.06 -11.31
CA MET A 356 15.28 -4.75 -10.01
C MET A 356 16.28 -3.61 -10.14
N LEU A 357 16.55 -2.92 -9.04
CA LEU A 357 17.65 -1.98 -8.96
C LEU A 357 18.92 -2.70 -8.49
N ARG A 358 20.07 -2.21 -8.92
CA ARG A 358 21.39 -2.75 -8.55
C ARG A 358 21.62 -2.99 -7.04
N PRO A 359 21.24 -2.08 -6.11
CA PRO A 359 21.43 -2.28 -4.68
C PRO A 359 20.59 -3.43 -4.11
N ASN A 360 19.60 -3.93 -4.84
CA ASN A 360 18.70 -4.98 -4.33
C ASN A 360 19.33 -6.38 -4.50
N ALA A 361 19.04 -7.27 -3.57
CA ALA A 361 19.38 -8.69 -3.69
C ALA A 361 18.39 -9.40 -4.61
N LEU A 362 18.86 -10.37 -5.40
CA LEU A 362 17.99 -11.19 -6.26
C LEU A 362 17.59 -12.46 -5.52
N SER A 363 16.29 -12.81 -5.57
CA SER A 363 15.78 -14.10 -5.09
C SER A 363 14.74 -14.64 -6.07
N ILE A 364 15.04 -15.77 -6.70
CA ILE A 364 14.16 -16.48 -7.62
C ILE A 364 13.85 -17.85 -7.00
N PHE A 365 12.59 -18.24 -7.02
CA PHE A 365 12.14 -19.56 -6.57
C PHE A 365 11.51 -20.29 -7.75
N ALA A 366 11.89 -21.56 -7.93
CA ALA A 366 11.28 -22.44 -8.91
C ALA A 366 10.69 -23.66 -8.23
N GLU A 367 9.58 -24.12 -8.78
CA GLU A 367 8.84 -25.27 -8.31
C GLU A 367 8.64 -26.25 -9.46
N ALA A 368 9.01 -27.51 -9.22
CA ALA A 368 8.91 -28.57 -10.20
C ALA A 368 7.97 -29.67 -9.72
N PHE A 369 7.18 -30.17 -10.66
CA PHE A 369 6.25 -31.27 -10.47
C PHE A 369 6.74 -32.46 -11.28
N GLY A 370 6.80 -33.63 -10.63
CA GLY A 370 7.11 -34.86 -11.33
C GLY A 370 5.91 -35.34 -12.13
N ALA A 371 6.17 -35.94 -13.28
CA ALA A 371 5.10 -36.45 -14.12
C ALA A 371 4.41 -37.67 -13.46
N ALA A 372 3.09 -37.73 -13.59
CA ALA A 372 2.29 -38.88 -13.21
C ALA A 372 1.29 -39.18 -14.33
N CYS A 373 1.58 -40.16 -15.18
CA CYS A 373 0.59 -40.68 -16.11
C CYS A 373 -0.32 -41.69 -15.39
N PRO A 374 -1.59 -41.87 -15.82
CA PRO A 374 -2.48 -42.88 -15.23
C PRO A 374 -1.83 -44.28 -15.21
N GLY A 375 -1.71 -44.85 -14.01
CA GLY A 375 -1.09 -46.17 -13.79
C GLY A 375 0.42 -46.14 -13.50
N GLU A 376 1.06 -44.96 -13.53
CA GLU A 376 2.45 -44.76 -13.10
C GLU A 376 2.50 -44.15 -11.70
N GLN A 377 3.57 -44.43 -10.95
CA GLN A 377 3.83 -43.70 -9.71
C GLN A 377 4.29 -42.28 -10.04
N ALA A 378 3.84 -41.31 -9.24
CA ALA A 378 4.29 -39.93 -9.36
C ALA A 378 5.81 -39.86 -9.19
N LYS A 379 6.48 -39.35 -10.22
CA LYS A 379 7.94 -39.18 -10.19
C LYS A 379 8.31 -38.09 -9.18
N ILE A 380 9.47 -38.20 -8.58
CA ILE A 380 9.97 -37.19 -7.64
C ILE A 380 11.04 -36.36 -8.34
N VAL A 381 11.02 -35.03 -8.10
CA VAL A 381 12.09 -34.11 -8.50
C VAL A 381 12.82 -33.64 -7.23
N PRO A 382 13.95 -34.27 -6.85
CA PRO A 382 14.69 -33.88 -5.66
C PRO A 382 15.26 -32.46 -5.79
N ALA A 383 15.26 -31.66 -4.71
CA ALA A 383 15.85 -30.31 -4.70
C ALA A 383 17.29 -30.27 -5.24
N LYS A 384 18.10 -31.30 -4.96
CA LYS A 384 19.49 -31.39 -5.47
C LYS A 384 19.61 -31.37 -7.01
N ASN A 385 18.55 -31.70 -7.73
CA ASN A 385 18.51 -31.79 -9.19
C ASN A 385 18.13 -30.47 -9.87
N TYR A 386 17.93 -29.39 -9.11
CA TYR A 386 17.76 -28.05 -9.66
C TYR A 386 19.14 -27.50 -10.04
N ASN A 387 19.30 -27.20 -11.32
CA ASN A 387 20.52 -26.63 -11.87
C ASN A 387 20.22 -25.26 -12.48
N TRP A 388 20.82 -24.23 -11.88
CA TRP A 388 20.63 -22.85 -12.31
C TRP A 388 21.77 -22.37 -13.18
N GLN A 389 21.45 -21.54 -14.16
CA GLN A 389 22.40 -20.89 -15.04
C GLN A 389 21.89 -19.51 -15.40
N ILE A 390 22.80 -18.53 -15.45
CA ILE A 390 22.48 -17.17 -15.86
C ILE A 390 23.16 -16.88 -17.20
N LYS A 391 22.43 -16.26 -18.12
CA LYS A 391 22.89 -15.89 -19.45
C LYS A 391 22.67 -14.39 -19.65
N ASP A 392 23.53 -13.74 -20.42
CA ASP A 392 23.27 -12.39 -20.91
C ASP A 392 22.36 -12.40 -22.16
N VAL A 393 22.06 -11.22 -22.70
CA VAL A 393 21.28 -11.07 -23.95
C VAL A 393 21.94 -11.69 -25.19
N ALA A 394 23.25 -11.94 -25.16
CA ALA A 394 23.97 -12.64 -26.22
C ALA A 394 23.94 -14.17 -26.04
N GLY A 395 23.29 -14.66 -24.98
CA GLY A 395 23.23 -16.07 -24.60
C GLY A 395 24.51 -16.59 -23.94
N ALA A 396 25.47 -15.72 -23.63
CA ALA A 396 26.71 -16.09 -22.98
C ALA A 396 26.48 -16.30 -21.48
N VAL A 397 26.98 -17.44 -20.99
CA VAL A 397 26.85 -17.86 -19.60
C VAL A 397 27.67 -16.93 -18.70
N GLN A 398 27.03 -16.38 -17.68
CA GLN A 398 27.67 -15.55 -16.67
C GLN A 398 27.97 -16.40 -15.43
N ASP A 399 29.09 -16.10 -14.76
CA ASP A 399 29.51 -16.82 -13.56
C ASP A 399 29.02 -16.10 -12.30
N PHE A 400 27.71 -16.20 -12.02
CA PHE A 400 27.11 -15.72 -10.78
C PHE A 400 26.59 -16.90 -9.96
N PRO A 401 27.37 -17.44 -9.00
CA PRO A 401 26.94 -18.57 -8.19
C PRO A 401 25.85 -18.16 -7.21
N SER A 402 24.81 -19.00 -7.09
CA SER A 402 23.75 -18.81 -6.08
C SER A 402 24.33 -18.93 -4.67
N VAL A 403 23.93 -18.01 -3.78
CA VAL A 403 24.24 -18.09 -2.34
C VAL A 403 23.22 -18.94 -1.57
N SER A 404 22.19 -19.48 -2.23
CA SER A 404 21.16 -20.30 -1.59
C SER A 404 21.62 -21.72 -1.32
N ILE A 405 21.31 -22.24 -0.14
CA ILE A 405 21.50 -23.66 0.22
C ILE A 405 20.37 -24.51 -0.38
N ASP A 406 19.13 -24.02 -0.33
CA ASP A 406 18.01 -24.65 -1.00
C ASP A 406 18.10 -24.34 -2.51
N ARG A 407 18.35 -25.38 -3.31
CA ARG A 407 18.53 -25.25 -4.76
C ARG A 407 17.23 -24.98 -5.53
N ARG A 408 16.06 -25.05 -4.88
CA ARG A 408 14.83 -24.49 -5.45
C ARG A 408 14.89 -22.96 -5.55
N PHE A 409 15.79 -22.33 -4.79
CA PHE A 409 16.06 -20.91 -4.87
C PHE A 409 17.38 -20.61 -5.58
N PHE A 410 17.36 -19.57 -6.41
CA PHE A 410 18.55 -18.87 -6.90
C PHE A 410 18.64 -17.50 -6.23
N LYS A 411 19.70 -17.27 -5.46
CA LYS A 411 19.89 -16.02 -4.71
C LYS A 411 21.22 -15.38 -5.04
N LEU A 412 21.22 -14.07 -5.28
CA LEU A 412 22.43 -13.26 -5.39
C LEU A 412 22.39 -12.14 -4.35
N ASN A 413 23.55 -11.78 -3.80
CA ASN A 413 23.65 -10.64 -2.89
C ASN A 413 23.41 -9.32 -3.63
N SER A 414 23.08 -8.27 -2.88
CA SER A 414 23.05 -6.89 -3.37
C SER A 414 24.33 -6.52 -4.13
N PHE A 415 24.21 -5.63 -5.12
CA PHE A 415 25.32 -5.12 -5.94
C PHE A 415 26.06 -6.15 -6.81
N THR A 416 25.54 -7.39 -6.94
CA THR A 416 26.18 -8.44 -7.75
C THR A 416 26.01 -8.21 -9.25
N LEU A 417 24.81 -7.81 -9.68
CA LEU A 417 24.49 -7.64 -11.10
C LEU A 417 24.90 -6.25 -11.61
N ILE A 418 25.14 -6.16 -12.92
CA ILE A 418 25.53 -4.91 -13.59
C ILE A 418 24.26 -4.12 -13.94
N PRO A 419 24.21 -2.80 -13.67
CA PRO A 419 23.08 -1.96 -14.07
C PRO A 419 22.96 -1.85 -15.60
N ASP A 420 21.80 -1.40 -16.08
CA ASP A 420 21.44 -1.28 -17.51
C ASP A 420 21.67 -2.56 -18.32
N SER A 421 21.55 -3.72 -17.65
CA SER A 421 21.78 -5.04 -18.23
C SER A 421 20.57 -5.94 -18.04
N THR A 422 20.33 -6.81 -19.02
CA THR A 422 19.29 -7.84 -18.96
C THR A 422 19.94 -9.22 -18.89
N TYR A 423 19.47 -10.03 -17.95
CA TYR A 423 19.92 -11.40 -17.74
C TYR A 423 18.77 -12.38 -17.89
N PHE A 424 19.05 -13.58 -18.39
CA PHE A 424 18.13 -14.71 -18.42
C PHE A 424 18.57 -15.73 -17.38
N VAL A 425 17.77 -15.92 -16.33
CA VAL A 425 18.04 -16.89 -15.28
C VAL A 425 17.25 -18.16 -15.57
N GLU A 426 17.94 -19.19 -16.00
CA GLU A 426 17.39 -20.47 -16.42
C GLU A 426 17.59 -21.53 -15.32
N VAL A 427 16.53 -22.28 -15.02
CA VAL A 427 16.58 -23.46 -14.18
C VAL A 427 16.27 -24.68 -15.03
N THR A 428 17.04 -25.74 -14.82
CA THR A 428 16.79 -27.07 -15.38
C THR A 428 16.65 -28.06 -14.24
N VAL A 429 15.61 -28.87 -14.27
CA VAL A 429 15.39 -29.97 -13.31
C VAL A 429 15.50 -31.33 -13.99
N ILE A 430 15.84 -32.33 -13.19
CA ILE A 430 15.94 -33.73 -13.62
C ILE A 430 15.08 -34.57 -12.66
N ASP A 431 14.16 -35.36 -13.20
CA ASP A 431 13.33 -36.28 -12.40
C ASP A 431 14.08 -37.57 -12.02
N SER A 432 13.41 -38.46 -11.30
CA SER A 432 13.95 -39.77 -10.89
C SER A 432 14.32 -40.69 -12.06
N ASP A 433 13.78 -40.45 -13.25
CA ASP A 433 14.02 -41.24 -14.46
C ASP A 433 15.11 -40.63 -15.36
N GLY A 434 15.63 -39.45 -15.00
CA GLY A 434 16.64 -38.74 -15.77
C GLY A 434 16.08 -37.85 -16.87
N LEU A 435 14.77 -37.63 -16.93
CA LEU A 435 14.14 -36.71 -17.87
C LEU A 435 14.22 -35.27 -17.34
N THR A 436 14.35 -34.32 -18.27
CA THR A 436 14.62 -32.92 -17.93
C THR A 436 13.52 -31.98 -18.37
N ALA A 437 13.32 -30.91 -17.62
CA ALA A 437 12.51 -29.76 -18.00
C ALA A 437 13.20 -28.47 -17.54
N SER A 438 12.95 -27.38 -18.27
CA SER A 438 13.61 -26.10 -18.01
C SER A 438 12.60 -24.95 -18.04
N SER A 439 12.88 -23.92 -17.26
CA SER A 439 12.15 -22.64 -17.26
C SER A 439 13.14 -21.49 -17.13
N SER A 440 12.77 -20.31 -17.61
CA SER A 440 13.65 -19.13 -17.65
C SER A 440 12.88 -17.87 -17.28
N VAL A 441 13.53 -16.96 -16.57
CA VAL A 441 13.02 -15.62 -16.24
C VAL A 441 13.98 -14.56 -16.75
N GLU A 442 13.44 -13.51 -17.36
CA GLU A 442 14.16 -12.31 -17.77
C GLU A 442 14.26 -11.36 -16.57
N VAL A 443 15.48 -10.97 -16.19
CA VAL A 443 15.77 -10.03 -15.10
C VAL A 443 16.44 -8.80 -15.69
N THR A 444 15.73 -7.68 -15.71
CA THR A 444 16.25 -6.37 -16.12
C THR A 444 16.76 -5.62 -14.90
N VAL A 445 18.02 -5.21 -14.93
CA VAL A 445 18.65 -4.46 -13.83
C VAL A 445 18.71 -3.00 -14.21
N GLY A 446 17.97 -2.16 -13.48
CA GLY A 446 17.98 -0.71 -13.65
C GLY A 446 19.04 -0.01 -12.80
N VAL A 447 19.31 1.24 -13.14
CA VAL A 447 20.04 2.19 -12.30
C VAL A 447 19.11 2.85 -11.28
N SER A 448 19.60 3.03 -10.05
CA SER A 448 18.84 3.75 -9.02
C SER A 448 18.80 5.25 -9.33
N PRO A 449 17.71 5.97 -9.00
CA PRO A 449 17.71 7.42 -8.97
C PRO A 449 18.81 7.95 -8.02
N LEU A 450 19.43 9.07 -8.37
CA LEU A 450 20.36 9.75 -7.46
C LEU A 450 19.58 10.33 -6.27
N VAL A 451 20.25 10.50 -5.13
CA VAL A 451 19.66 11.11 -3.94
C VAL A 451 20.38 12.42 -3.66
N ALA A 452 19.70 13.54 -3.89
CA ALA A 452 20.19 14.87 -3.56
C ALA A 452 19.73 15.26 -2.16
N ILE A 453 20.67 15.60 -1.28
CA ILE A 453 20.42 15.97 0.11
C ILE A 453 21.13 17.29 0.35
N ILE A 454 20.37 18.29 0.82
CA ILE A 454 20.94 19.52 1.39
C ILE A 454 20.89 19.41 2.91
N GLU A 455 22.04 19.54 3.56
CA GLU A 455 22.16 19.54 5.02
C GLU A 455 21.52 20.81 5.62
N GLY A 456 21.00 20.70 6.84
CA GLY A 456 20.30 21.80 7.52
C GLY A 456 18.78 21.70 7.56
N GLY A 457 18.21 20.79 6.76
CA GLY A 457 16.76 20.62 6.63
C GLY A 457 16.19 21.40 5.44
N SER A 458 14.85 21.41 5.32
CA SER A 458 14.15 22.14 4.27
C SER A 458 14.20 23.66 4.46
N LYS A 459 14.45 24.16 5.66
CA LYS A 459 14.55 25.60 5.94
C LYS A 459 15.54 25.86 7.06
N VAL A 460 16.34 26.92 6.94
CA VAL A 460 17.36 27.35 7.90
C VAL A 460 17.22 28.85 8.14
N VAL A 461 17.20 29.27 9.41
CA VAL A 461 17.24 30.69 9.81
C VAL A 461 18.65 31.07 10.25
N ALA A 462 19.18 32.17 9.72
CA ALA A 462 20.51 32.66 10.07
C ALA A 462 20.58 34.19 10.19
N PRO A 463 21.42 34.72 11.10
CA PRO A 463 21.64 36.15 11.19
C PRO A 463 22.55 36.67 10.09
N LYS A 464 22.38 37.94 9.72
CA LYS A 464 23.31 38.63 8.82
C LYS A 464 24.76 38.72 9.32
N SER A 465 24.97 38.60 10.64
CA SER A 465 26.29 38.71 11.30
C SER A 465 27.06 37.39 11.35
N LYS A 466 26.54 36.31 10.76
CA LYS A 466 27.19 34.99 10.80
C LYS A 466 27.05 34.29 9.45
N GLY A 467 28.15 33.69 9.00
CA GLY A 467 28.13 32.88 7.78
C GLY A 467 27.34 31.58 7.93
N VAL A 468 26.88 31.06 6.80
CA VAL A 468 26.15 29.80 6.64
C VAL A 468 26.80 29.01 5.52
N VAL A 469 26.80 27.69 5.60
CA VAL A 469 27.18 26.83 4.47
C VAL A 469 25.98 25.96 4.15
N LEU A 470 25.46 26.06 2.92
CA LEU A 470 24.52 25.07 2.41
C LEU A 470 25.35 23.94 1.79
N SER A 471 25.31 22.75 2.41
CA SER A 471 26.11 21.61 1.95
C SER A 471 25.21 20.56 1.31
N SER A 472 25.58 20.15 0.10
CA SER A 472 25.01 19.01 -0.61
C SER A 472 25.89 17.76 -0.49
N SER A 473 26.90 17.77 0.39
CA SER A 473 27.92 16.72 0.50
C SER A 473 27.38 15.35 0.94
N SER A 474 26.21 15.33 1.59
CA SER A 474 25.46 14.11 1.92
C SER A 474 24.69 13.50 0.73
N SER A 475 24.72 14.13 -0.44
CA SER A 475 24.13 13.56 -1.67
C SER A 475 24.92 12.34 -2.12
N TYR A 476 24.24 11.34 -2.68
CA TYR A 476 24.89 10.11 -3.08
C TYR A 476 24.16 9.37 -4.21
N ASP A 477 24.92 8.50 -4.87
CA ASP A 477 24.43 7.53 -5.84
C ASP A 477 24.19 6.18 -5.14
N PRO A 478 22.93 5.71 -5.01
CA PRO A 478 22.63 4.44 -4.35
C PRO A 478 23.28 3.22 -5.02
N ASP A 479 23.72 3.33 -6.28
CA ASP A 479 24.40 2.26 -7.00
C ASP A 479 25.91 2.21 -6.69
N ALA A 480 26.48 3.20 -6.00
CA ALA A 480 27.92 3.26 -5.74
C ALA A 480 28.34 2.33 -4.58
N TYR A 481 28.91 1.17 -4.91
CA TYR A 481 29.40 0.18 -3.93
C TYR A 481 30.68 0.62 -3.17
N THR A 482 31.40 1.64 -3.64
CA THR A 482 32.68 2.06 -3.06
C THR A 482 32.72 3.56 -2.79
N ASN A 483 32.82 3.89 -1.50
CA ASN A 483 33.28 5.14 -0.86
C ASN A 483 33.15 6.44 -1.69
N PRO A 484 32.26 7.40 -1.32
CA PRO A 484 31.91 8.60 -2.08
C PRO A 484 33.03 9.61 -2.38
N ASN A 485 34.25 9.38 -1.91
CA ASN A 485 35.24 10.47 -1.77
C ASN A 485 36.19 10.70 -2.95
N ASN A 486 36.03 10.09 -4.13
CA ASN A 486 36.96 10.31 -5.27
C ASN A 486 36.36 10.02 -6.67
N ASP A 487 35.06 10.21 -6.89
CA ASP A 487 34.48 10.09 -8.23
C ASP A 487 34.40 11.48 -8.89
N ASN A 488 35.31 11.78 -9.83
CA ASN A 488 35.36 13.07 -10.52
C ASN A 488 34.18 13.31 -11.50
N THR A 489 33.21 12.39 -11.54
CA THR A 489 32.02 12.46 -12.41
C THR A 489 30.82 13.14 -11.74
N GLU A 490 30.90 13.42 -10.44
CA GLU A 490 29.85 14.13 -9.70
C GLU A 490 29.93 15.64 -9.93
N VAL A 491 28.78 16.24 -10.27
CA VAL A 491 28.66 17.67 -10.52
C VAL A 491 27.49 18.20 -9.70
N TYR A 492 27.73 19.31 -9.00
CA TYR A 492 26.73 20.01 -8.20
C TYR A 492 26.49 21.37 -8.84
N LYS A 493 25.24 21.72 -9.11
CA LYS A 493 24.88 23.01 -9.69
C LYS A 493 23.78 23.66 -8.87
N TRP A 494 24.06 24.84 -8.37
CA TRP A 494 23.11 25.59 -7.53
C TRP A 494 22.35 26.63 -8.34
N SER A 495 21.08 26.84 -8.00
CA SER A 495 20.26 27.96 -8.43
C SER A 495 19.47 28.53 -7.26
N CYS A 496 19.00 29.77 -7.37
CA CYS A 496 18.36 30.47 -6.26
C CYS A 496 17.24 31.39 -6.75
N MET A 497 16.18 31.48 -5.95
CA MET A 497 15.12 32.47 -6.09
C MET A 497 14.75 33.09 -4.74
N GLU A 498 14.37 34.37 -4.72
CA GLU A 498 13.82 35.00 -3.52
C GLU A 498 12.36 34.56 -3.32
N THR A 499 11.96 34.20 -2.10
CA THR A 499 10.56 33.88 -1.77
C THR A 499 9.90 34.95 -0.92
N ALA A 500 10.69 35.73 -0.18
CA ALA A 500 10.23 36.92 0.52
C ALA A 500 11.39 37.93 0.70
N PRO A 501 11.13 39.25 0.66
CA PRO A 501 9.83 39.90 0.43
C PRO A 501 9.37 39.88 -1.04
N ILE A 502 10.25 39.70 -2.02
CA ILE A 502 9.91 39.74 -3.45
C ILE A 502 9.96 38.34 -4.05
N TYR A 503 8.83 37.64 -4.01
CA TYR A 503 8.71 36.26 -4.50
C TYR A 503 9.11 36.12 -5.99
N GLY A 504 9.93 35.14 -6.32
CA GLY A 504 10.42 34.84 -7.67
C GLY A 504 11.44 35.82 -8.25
N ALA A 505 11.95 36.77 -7.47
CA ALA A 505 13.09 37.57 -7.91
C ALA A 505 14.37 36.71 -7.99
N ALA A 506 15.25 37.01 -8.94
CA ALA A 506 16.58 36.40 -8.96
C ALA A 506 17.37 36.84 -7.73
N CYS A 507 18.15 35.93 -7.14
CA CYS A 507 19.02 36.25 -6.01
C CYS A 507 20.19 37.13 -6.47
N ALA A 508 19.95 38.45 -6.52
CA ALA A 508 20.86 39.42 -7.10
C ALA A 508 22.20 39.45 -6.35
N GLY A 509 23.30 39.43 -7.10
CA GLY A 509 24.66 39.50 -6.54
C GLY A 509 25.24 38.17 -6.08
N LEU A 510 24.55 37.04 -6.29
CA LEU A 510 25.09 35.70 -6.05
C LEU A 510 25.74 35.12 -7.29
N ASP A 511 27.01 34.72 -7.15
CA ASP A 511 27.68 33.81 -8.07
C ASP A 511 27.71 32.43 -7.41
N LEU A 512 26.89 31.51 -7.90
CA LEU A 512 26.68 30.21 -7.29
C LEU A 512 27.72 29.22 -7.83
N ALA A 513 28.61 28.76 -6.96
CA ALA A 513 29.68 27.84 -7.34
C ALA A 513 29.13 26.45 -7.72
N ASN A 514 29.75 25.82 -8.72
CA ASN A 514 29.49 24.41 -9.04
C ASN A 514 30.28 23.50 -8.09
N SER A 515 29.85 23.43 -6.83
CA SER A 515 30.51 22.76 -5.71
C SER A 515 29.47 22.08 -4.82
N MET A 516 29.87 20.99 -4.14
CA MET A 516 29.01 20.35 -3.14
C MET A 516 28.64 21.31 -2.02
N ASP A 517 29.54 22.22 -1.65
CA ASP A 517 29.31 23.24 -0.63
C ASP A 517 29.11 24.61 -1.26
N LEU A 518 28.10 25.33 -0.78
CA LEU A 518 27.80 26.71 -1.12
C LEU A 518 27.94 27.60 0.14
N PRO A 519 29.15 28.17 0.38
CA PRO A 519 29.41 28.98 1.56
C PRO A 519 28.95 30.44 1.39
N PHE A 520 28.30 30.95 2.42
CA PHE A 520 27.95 32.35 2.60
C PHE A 520 28.75 32.91 3.78
N ASP A 521 29.66 33.83 3.52
CA ASP A 521 30.33 34.55 4.61
C ASP A 521 29.44 35.66 5.19
N GLU A 522 29.86 36.25 6.30
CA GLU A 522 29.14 37.33 6.97
C GLU A 522 28.89 38.55 6.05
N ALA A 523 29.85 38.89 5.19
CA ALA A 523 29.72 40.04 4.28
C ALA A 523 28.65 39.79 3.21
N MET A 524 28.58 38.56 2.70
CA MET A 524 27.57 38.12 1.75
C MET A 524 26.20 38.05 2.39
N MET A 525 26.08 37.50 3.60
CA MET A 525 24.81 37.46 4.35
C MET A 525 24.25 38.87 4.61
N ASN A 526 25.11 39.83 4.98
CA ASN A 526 24.71 41.22 5.17
C ASN A 526 24.30 41.91 3.86
N THR A 527 24.99 41.61 2.76
CA THR A 527 24.66 42.12 1.43
C THR A 527 23.35 41.55 0.91
N LEU A 528 23.11 40.25 1.14
CA LEU A 528 21.89 39.56 0.77
C LEU A 528 20.69 40.12 1.53
N LEU A 529 20.79 40.40 2.83
CA LEU A 529 19.68 41.01 3.57
C LEU A 529 19.42 42.46 3.13
N GLY A 530 20.47 43.25 2.94
CA GLY A 530 20.35 44.67 2.64
C GLY A 530 19.71 45.46 3.78
N ASP A 531 18.73 46.30 3.45
CA ASP A 531 17.97 47.13 4.41
C ASP A 531 16.71 46.43 4.96
N GLU A 532 16.43 45.20 4.51
CA GLU A 532 15.27 44.45 4.94
C GLU A 532 15.41 43.92 6.38
N LYS A 533 14.29 43.75 7.07
CA LYS A 533 14.28 43.13 8.41
C LYS A 533 14.55 41.63 8.34
N SER A 534 14.02 41.00 7.30
CA SER A 534 14.10 39.57 7.02
C SER A 534 14.03 39.37 5.50
N ARG A 535 14.75 38.37 4.98
CA ARG A 535 14.69 37.96 3.58
C ARG A 535 14.80 36.44 3.49
N THR A 536 13.93 35.81 2.72
CA THR A 536 13.91 34.36 2.50
C THR A 536 14.27 34.04 1.06
N LEU A 537 15.25 33.18 0.88
CA LEU A 537 15.75 32.70 -0.40
C LEU A 537 15.54 31.18 -0.49
N SER A 538 14.99 30.68 -1.59
CA SER A 538 15.01 29.26 -1.92
C SER A 538 16.24 28.94 -2.76
N PHE A 539 16.97 27.90 -2.38
CA PHE A 539 18.13 27.36 -3.08
C PHE A 539 17.81 25.96 -3.58
N PHE A 540 18.09 25.73 -4.86
CA PHE A 540 17.98 24.43 -5.50
C PHE A 540 19.37 23.92 -5.85
N VAL A 541 19.70 22.69 -5.47
CA VAL A 541 20.88 21.99 -5.95
C VAL A 541 20.48 20.92 -6.95
N GLU A 542 21.16 20.86 -8.09
CA GLU A 542 21.11 19.76 -9.03
C GLU A 542 22.39 18.92 -8.83
N TYR A 543 22.24 17.74 -8.24
CA TYR A 543 23.29 16.73 -8.11
C TYR A 543 23.23 15.83 -9.35
N MET A 544 24.30 15.84 -10.13
CA MET A 544 24.42 15.10 -11.37
C MET A 544 25.57 14.10 -11.27
N LYS A 545 25.33 12.93 -11.84
CA LYS A 545 26.36 11.90 -12.04
C LYS A 545 26.06 11.14 -13.31
N ASP A 546 27.04 11.07 -14.20
CA ASP A 546 26.86 10.58 -15.57
C ASP A 546 25.73 11.33 -16.30
N ASN A 547 24.67 10.63 -16.72
CA ASN A 547 23.47 11.20 -17.33
C ASN A 547 22.29 11.31 -16.35
N ARG A 548 22.48 10.94 -15.08
CA ARG A 548 21.43 11.00 -14.06
C ARG A 548 21.53 12.31 -13.28
N LYS A 549 20.40 12.74 -12.76
CA LYS A 549 20.30 13.92 -11.91
C LYS A 549 19.27 13.73 -10.82
N ALA A 550 19.48 14.41 -9.70
CA ALA A 550 18.53 14.59 -8.62
C ALA A 550 18.58 16.03 -8.14
N SER A 551 17.48 16.52 -7.61
CA SER A 551 17.38 17.87 -7.08
C SER A 551 17.06 17.86 -5.59
N GLY A 552 17.65 18.82 -4.87
CA GLY A 552 17.30 19.16 -3.50
C GLY A 552 16.91 20.62 -3.42
N GLU A 553 16.03 20.97 -2.48
CA GLU A 553 15.62 22.35 -2.22
C GLU A 553 15.75 22.67 -0.72
N THR A 554 16.23 23.87 -0.39
CA THR A 554 16.21 24.41 0.97
C THR A 554 15.93 25.91 0.97
N TYR A 555 15.36 26.41 2.05
CA TYR A 555 15.06 27.82 2.25
C TYR A 555 16.03 28.44 3.26
N LEU A 556 16.75 29.49 2.88
CA LEU A 556 17.56 30.30 3.78
C LEU A 556 16.81 31.58 4.14
N GLN A 557 16.43 31.73 5.40
CA GLN A 557 15.86 32.96 5.95
C GLN A 557 16.94 33.74 6.68
N ILE A 558 17.29 34.90 6.13
CA ILE A 558 18.28 35.81 6.69
C ILE A 558 17.55 36.83 7.57
N GLU A 559 17.97 36.95 8.82
CA GLU A 559 17.40 37.87 9.79
C GLU A 559 18.35 39.01 10.15
N SER A 560 17.79 40.19 10.38
CA SER A 560 18.52 41.33 10.95
C SER A 560 18.85 41.13 12.43
N SER A 561 18.05 40.32 13.12
CA SER A 561 18.27 39.89 14.51
C SER A 561 19.29 38.75 14.58
N GLU A 562 19.80 38.47 15.77
CA GLU A 562 20.76 37.38 16.01
C GLU A 562 20.10 36.21 16.74
N PRO A 563 19.40 35.28 16.05
CA PRO A 563 18.80 34.10 16.67
C PRO A 563 19.82 33.00 16.98
N PRO A 564 19.50 32.03 17.87
CA PRO A 564 20.27 30.81 18.03
C PRO A 564 20.33 30.04 16.71
N GLN A 565 21.46 29.41 16.39
CA GLN A 565 21.57 28.58 15.20
C GLN A 565 20.99 27.18 15.46
N VAL A 566 20.11 26.77 14.55
CA VAL A 566 19.38 25.51 14.59
C VAL A 566 19.61 24.78 13.28
N GLU A 567 19.85 23.48 13.38
CA GLU A 567 20.04 22.59 12.24
C GLU A 567 19.31 21.27 12.52
N ILE A 568 18.79 20.62 11.49
CA ILE A 568 18.28 19.24 11.58
C ILE A 568 19.17 18.36 10.70
N GLY A 569 19.63 17.24 11.28
CA GLY A 569 20.43 16.26 10.57
C GLY A 569 19.65 15.58 9.44
N PRO A 570 20.32 15.18 8.35
CA PRO A 570 19.66 14.62 7.18
C PRO A 570 19.04 13.25 7.47
N ILE A 571 18.02 12.92 6.68
CA ILE A 571 17.39 11.60 6.65
C ILE A 571 17.77 10.93 5.33
N TRP A 572 18.27 9.72 5.46
CA TRP A 572 18.87 8.95 4.35
C TRP A 572 17.86 8.01 3.68
N THR A 573 16.64 7.94 4.21
CA THR A 573 15.55 7.11 3.68
C THR A 573 14.48 7.99 3.07
N PRO A 574 14.15 7.83 1.78
CA PRO A 574 13.17 8.67 1.11
C PRO A 574 11.74 8.48 1.65
N LYS A 575 11.42 7.27 2.12
CA LYS A 575 10.18 6.95 2.84
C LYS A 575 10.50 6.28 4.17
N ILE A 576 9.75 6.61 5.22
CA ILE A 576 9.91 6.04 6.58
C ILE A 576 8.73 5.14 6.89
N ASN A 577 8.95 3.88 7.24
CA ASN A 577 7.84 3.02 7.66
C ASN A 577 7.28 3.44 9.02
N PRO A 578 5.95 3.47 9.17
CA PRO A 578 5.30 3.79 10.44
C PRO A 578 5.61 2.73 11.50
N SER A 579 5.83 1.48 11.11
CA SER A 579 6.21 0.37 12.01
C SER A 579 7.61 0.50 12.62
N ASN A 580 8.44 1.43 12.13
CA ASN A 580 9.77 1.65 12.65
C ASN A 580 9.78 2.79 13.68
N LYS A 581 10.63 2.63 14.70
CA LYS A 581 10.99 3.74 15.60
C LYS A 581 11.72 4.83 14.81
N LEU A 582 11.24 6.07 14.89
CA LEU A 582 11.90 7.22 14.26
C LEU A 582 12.65 8.07 15.28
N GLN A 583 13.85 8.53 14.91
CA GLN A 583 14.63 9.48 15.69
C GLN A 583 15.11 10.63 14.80
N LEU A 584 14.66 11.85 15.08
CA LEU A 584 15.19 13.07 14.49
C LEU A 584 16.32 13.62 15.35
N LYS A 585 17.38 14.10 14.69
CA LYS A 585 18.56 14.67 15.34
C LYS A 585 18.62 16.16 15.02
N GLY A 586 18.34 16.98 16.02
CA GLY A 586 18.55 18.42 15.96
C GLY A 586 19.93 18.78 16.47
N PHE A 587 20.48 19.88 15.96
CA PHE A 587 21.69 20.49 16.45
C PHE A 587 21.42 21.95 16.82
N LEU A 588 21.80 22.30 18.04
CA LEU A 588 21.68 23.66 18.58
C LEU A 588 23.08 24.18 18.82
N THR A 589 23.43 25.33 18.23
CA THR A 589 24.69 26.00 18.51
C THR A 589 24.42 27.17 19.45
N PRO A 590 24.73 27.04 20.76
CA PRO A 590 24.48 28.10 21.73
C PRO A 590 25.37 29.31 21.45
N ASP A 591 24.83 30.50 21.66
CA ASP A 591 25.62 31.72 21.75
C ASP A 591 25.90 32.05 23.21
N SER A 592 27.05 32.67 23.46
CA SER A 592 27.54 33.09 24.78
C SER A 592 26.72 34.19 25.47
N ARG A 593 25.68 34.73 24.84
CA ARG A 593 24.95 35.92 25.32
C ARG A 593 23.81 35.59 26.29
N TYR A 594 23.05 34.52 26.05
CA TYR A 594 21.89 34.11 26.86
C TYR A 594 21.70 32.59 26.79
N PRO A 595 21.04 31.96 27.78
CA PRO A 595 20.56 30.58 27.66
C PRO A 595 19.61 30.42 26.47
N VAL A 596 19.56 29.22 25.90
CA VAL A 596 18.69 28.90 24.76
C VAL A 596 17.56 27.99 25.25
N ASN A 597 16.31 28.37 24.95
CA ASN A 597 15.13 27.53 25.07
C ASN A 597 14.85 26.90 23.71
N ALA A 598 14.74 25.58 23.64
CA ALA A 598 14.47 24.88 22.39
C ALA A 598 13.30 23.91 22.52
N ARG A 599 12.56 23.72 21.42
CA ARG A 599 11.40 22.82 21.34
C ARG A 599 11.23 22.26 19.93
N TRP A 600 10.66 21.07 19.83
CA TRP A 600 10.15 20.53 18.57
C TRP A 600 8.66 20.82 18.43
N GLU A 601 8.21 21.12 17.22
CA GLU A 601 6.80 21.24 16.86
C GLU A 601 6.55 20.68 15.44
N LEU A 602 5.29 20.46 15.08
CA LEU A 602 4.90 20.22 13.69
C LEU A 602 4.77 21.59 12.99
N ALA A 603 5.45 21.77 11.87
CA ALA A 603 5.41 23.01 11.09
C ALA A 603 4.04 23.14 10.40
N THR A 604 3.40 24.28 10.61
CA THR A 604 2.05 24.56 10.12
C THR A 604 2.09 25.48 8.88
N GLU A 605 2.76 25.07 7.81
CA GLU A 605 2.59 25.80 6.54
C GLU A 605 1.28 25.37 5.88
N GLY A 606 0.21 26.15 6.09
CA GLY A 606 -1.01 26.16 5.27
C GLY A 606 -1.80 24.84 5.15
N SER A 607 -1.43 23.76 5.83
CA SER A 607 -2.18 22.50 5.84
C SER A 607 -1.88 21.58 7.03
N PHE A 608 -1.61 22.10 8.22
CA PHE A 608 -1.92 21.34 9.45
C PHE A 608 -1.90 22.28 10.65
N ILE A 609 -3.05 22.80 11.06
CA ILE A 609 -3.20 23.35 12.41
C ILE A 609 -3.66 22.18 13.28
N LEU A 610 -2.89 21.87 14.32
CA LEU A 610 -3.32 20.98 15.40
C LEU A 610 -4.40 21.72 16.20
N GLU A 611 -5.66 21.61 15.80
CA GLU A 611 -6.75 21.87 16.72
C GLU A 611 -6.93 20.68 17.66
N SER A 612 -7.25 21.01 18.91
CA SER A 612 -7.10 20.23 20.15
C SER A 612 -7.94 18.94 20.29
N GLY A 613 -8.31 18.25 19.21
CA GLY A 613 -9.33 17.20 19.25
C GLY A 613 -8.90 15.76 18.91
N GLY A 614 -7.95 15.55 17.99
CA GLY A 614 -7.75 14.22 17.37
C GLY A 614 -6.43 13.51 17.66
N PHE A 615 -5.33 14.27 17.78
CA PHE A 615 -3.99 13.73 18.05
C PHE A 615 -3.40 14.20 19.38
N THR A 616 -4.18 14.97 20.15
CA THR A 616 -3.78 15.46 21.47
C THR A 616 -3.34 14.32 22.38
N ASN A 617 -3.87 13.10 22.27
CA ASN A 617 -3.37 12.03 23.15
C ASN A 617 -1.99 11.44 22.77
N ILE A 618 -1.52 11.54 21.52
CA ILE A 618 -0.15 11.10 21.16
C ILE A 618 0.81 12.28 21.25
N LEU A 619 0.41 13.48 20.80
CA LEU A 619 1.26 14.66 20.89
C LEU A 619 1.21 15.36 22.25
N ASP A 620 0.24 15.14 23.14
CA ASP A 620 0.32 15.60 24.55
C ASP A 620 1.17 14.64 25.40
N ASP A 621 1.17 13.33 25.10
CA ASP A 621 2.12 12.38 25.70
C ASP A 621 3.54 12.50 25.10
N VAL A 622 3.67 12.94 23.83
CA VAL A 622 4.97 13.21 23.19
C VAL A 622 5.42 14.67 23.36
N SER A 623 4.53 15.64 23.58
CA SER A 623 4.90 16.99 24.05
C SER A 623 5.17 17.02 25.54
N ALA A 624 4.76 16.00 26.31
CA ALA A 624 5.40 15.69 27.59
C ALA A 624 6.87 15.23 27.44
N SER A 625 7.30 14.86 26.22
CA SER A 625 8.71 14.73 25.80
C SER A 625 9.21 15.93 24.97
N ALA A 626 8.44 17.01 24.80
CA ALA A 626 8.99 18.30 24.40
C ALA A 626 9.80 18.82 25.58
N THR A 627 11.03 18.32 25.69
CA THR A 627 12.03 18.80 26.63
C THR A 627 12.32 20.25 26.27
N SER A 628 11.57 21.21 26.82
CA SER A 628 12.09 22.56 27.01
C SER A 628 13.27 22.40 27.95
N THR A 629 14.45 22.25 27.36
CA THR A 629 15.71 22.25 28.09
C THR A 629 16.34 23.61 27.88
N VAL A 630 16.46 24.35 28.97
CA VAL A 630 17.32 25.53 29.00
C VAL A 630 18.76 25.03 28.92
N LEU A 631 19.41 25.30 27.79
CA LEU A 631 20.84 25.02 27.63
C LEU A 631 21.64 26.16 28.26
N GLU A 632 22.33 25.85 29.36
CA GLU A 632 23.20 26.79 30.09
C GLU A 632 24.40 27.24 29.23
N THR A 633 24.83 28.49 29.45
CA THR A 633 25.84 29.18 28.63
C THR A 633 27.18 28.43 28.58
N GLY A 634 27.66 28.13 27.37
CA GLY A 634 29.00 27.61 27.12
C GLY A 634 29.46 27.89 25.69
N ARG A 635 30.74 28.24 25.51
CA ARG A 635 31.35 28.34 24.18
C ARG A 635 31.66 26.95 23.62
N GLY A 636 31.17 26.70 22.41
CA GLY A 636 31.77 25.75 21.47
C GLY A 636 31.16 24.35 21.50
N SER A 637 30.93 23.85 20.28
CA SER A 637 30.29 22.60 19.88
C SER A 637 28.75 22.62 19.89
N ALA A 638 28.18 22.28 18.73
CA ALA A 638 26.74 22.07 18.57
C ALA A 638 26.28 20.95 19.50
N GLN A 639 25.20 21.19 20.24
CA GLN A 639 24.58 20.20 21.13
C GLN A 639 23.49 19.44 20.38
N GLN A 640 23.43 18.13 20.60
CA GLN A 640 22.41 17.28 20.00
C GLN A 640 21.12 17.36 20.80
N PHE A 641 20.01 17.53 20.09
CA PHE A 641 18.67 17.62 20.65
C PHE A 641 17.74 16.68 19.87
N PHE A 642 17.34 15.57 20.50
CA PHE A 642 16.63 14.49 19.81
C PHE A 642 15.11 14.61 19.94
N LEU A 643 14.41 14.20 18.89
CA LEU A 643 12.98 13.87 18.95
C LEU A 643 12.83 12.39 18.61
N ILE A 644 12.17 11.62 19.46
CA ILE A 644 12.04 10.17 19.30
C ILE A 644 10.56 9.82 19.29
N PHE A 645 10.16 9.11 18.24
CA PHE A 645 8.81 8.57 18.10
C PHE A 645 8.84 7.06 18.29
N PRO A 646 7.94 6.49 19.11
CA PRO A 646 7.73 5.05 19.13
C PRO A 646 7.22 4.54 17.77
N GLU A 647 7.26 3.22 17.60
CA GLU A 647 6.64 2.55 16.46
C GLU A 647 5.15 2.91 16.39
N ASN A 648 4.61 3.01 15.17
CA ASN A 648 3.23 3.35 14.84
C ASN A 648 2.77 4.75 15.32
N SER A 649 3.71 5.69 15.48
CA SER A 649 3.38 7.10 15.79
C SER A 649 2.83 7.87 14.60
N PHE A 650 2.96 7.33 13.39
CA PHE A 650 2.67 8.00 12.13
C PHE A 650 1.63 7.26 11.32
N ILE A 651 0.86 8.01 10.55
CA ILE A 651 -0.03 7.48 9.53
C ILE A 651 0.75 7.35 8.22
N GLY A 652 0.64 6.18 7.57
CA GLY A 652 1.23 5.94 6.26
C GLY A 652 0.65 6.82 5.16
N GLY A 653 1.49 7.22 4.20
CA GLY A 653 1.09 8.02 3.04
C GLY A 653 0.96 9.52 3.32
N VAL A 654 1.19 9.94 4.56
CA VAL A 654 1.15 11.35 4.98
C VAL A 654 2.57 11.91 5.04
N SER A 655 2.70 13.18 4.64
CA SER A 655 3.94 13.94 4.82
C SER A 655 3.84 14.81 6.08
N TYR A 656 4.83 14.71 6.96
CA TYR A 656 4.90 15.50 8.20
C TYR A 656 6.12 16.41 8.17
N THR A 657 5.92 17.71 8.31
CA THR A 657 7.03 18.66 8.47
C THR A 657 7.28 18.92 9.94
N PHE A 658 8.46 18.55 10.44
CA PHE A 658 8.88 18.84 11.80
C PHE A 658 9.75 20.08 11.84
N ARG A 659 9.51 20.95 12.83
CA ARG A 659 10.28 22.15 13.08
C ARG A 659 10.98 22.04 14.43
N LEU A 660 12.30 22.25 14.44
CA LEU A 660 13.06 22.52 15.65
C LEU A 660 13.17 24.04 15.81
N ILE A 661 12.71 24.56 16.93
CA ILE A 661 12.78 25.98 17.28
C ILE A 661 13.75 26.19 18.43
N ALA A 662 14.50 27.28 18.38
CA ALA A 662 15.31 27.78 19.47
C ALA A 662 15.17 29.29 19.62
N GLU A 663 15.04 29.76 20.85
CA GLU A 663 14.96 31.17 21.20
C GLU A 663 15.90 31.47 22.39
N PHE A 664 16.42 32.69 22.48
CA PHE A 664 17.15 33.10 23.67
C PHE A 664 16.17 33.39 24.81
N ASP A 665 16.49 32.90 26.01
CA ASP A 665 15.79 33.26 27.24
C ASP A 665 16.19 34.69 27.66
N ASN A 666 15.70 35.67 26.90
CA ASN A 666 15.97 37.09 27.09
C ASN A 666 14.69 37.83 27.51
N PRO A 667 14.58 38.28 28.77
CA PRO A 667 13.39 38.97 29.28
C PRO A 667 13.16 40.36 28.65
N SER A 668 14.07 40.84 27.81
CA SER A 668 13.99 42.15 27.13
C SER A 668 13.66 42.06 25.64
N ALA A 669 13.56 40.85 25.05
CA ALA A 669 13.22 40.66 23.65
C ALA A 669 11.71 40.87 23.43
N ALA A 670 11.32 41.48 22.30
CA ALA A 670 9.92 41.50 21.89
C ALA A 670 9.47 40.06 21.54
N PRO A 671 8.19 39.69 21.74
CA PRO A 671 7.67 38.39 21.30
C PRO A 671 7.96 38.19 19.80
N GLY A 672 8.65 37.10 19.44
CA GLY A 672 8.99 36.78 18.05
C GLY A 672 10.35 37.29 17.55
N GLU A 673 11.09 38.09 18.33
CA GLU A 673 12.46 38.50 17.95
C GLU A 673 13.51 37.48 18.40
N GLY A 674 14.46 37.14 17.51
CA GLY A 674 15.59 36.27 17.83
C GLY A 674 15.24 34.77 17.92
N ILE A 675 14.23 34.32 17.18
CA ILE A 675 13.88 32.90 17.05
C ILE A 675 14.63 32.30 15.86
N GLY A 676 15.42 31.25 16.12
CA GLY A 676 16.03 30.42 15.09
C GLY A 676 15.24 29.13 14.95
N PHE A 677 15.09 28.63 13.73
CA PHE A 677 14.47 27.32 13.53
C PHE A 677 15.01 26.63 12.28
N ALA A 678 14.81 25.32 12.24
CA ALA A 678 15.01 24.50 11.07
C ALA A 678 13.83 23.53 10.88
N GLU A 679 13.57 23.12 9.65
CA GLU A 679 12.44 22.24 9.29
C GLU A 679 12.90 21.00 8.53
N ILE A 680 12.15 19.90 8.63
CA ILE A 680 12.37 18.70 7.82
C ILE A 680 11.04 18.03 7.46
N PRO A 681 10.72 17.85 6.15
CA PRO A 681 9.57 17.08 5.72
C PRO A 681 9.89 15.59 5.74
N LEU A 682 8.96 14.79 6.25
CA LEU A 682 9.05 13.33 6.34
C LEU A 682 7.92 12.70 5.55
N LEU A 683 8.25 11.92 4.53
CA LEU A 683 7.27 11.08 3.86
C LEU A 683 7.17 9.72 4.57
N ILE A 684 5.99 9.42 5.11
CA ILE A 684 5.75 8.15 5.79
C ILE A 684 5.23 7.14 4.76
N ASN A 685 5.86 5.98 4.71
CA ASN A 685 5.47 4.91 3.82
C ASN A 685 4.09 4.36 4.20
N SER A 686 3.28 4.02 3.21
CA SER A 686 2.03 3.28 3.44
C SER A 686 2.29 1.78 3.36
N PRO A 687 1.61 0.94 4.17
CA PRO A 687 1.61 -0.49 3.89
C PRO A 687 0.93 -0.80 2.54
N PRO A 688 1.25 -1.93 1.90
CA PRO A 688 0.51 -2.42 0.75
C PRO A 688 -0.97 -2.45 1.06
N ILE A 689 -1.81 -2.10 0.10
CA ILE A 689 -3.25 -2.10 0.35
C ILE A 689 -3.73 -3.55 0.44
N ALA A 690 -4.32 -3.89 1.58
CA ALA A 690 -4.73 -5.25 1.91
C ALA A 690 -5.69 -5.80 0.86
N GLY A 691 -5.36 -6.99 0.35
CA GLY A 691 -6.24 -7.77 -0.50
C GLY A 691 -7.15 -8.70 0.29
N THR A 692 -7.57 -9.77 -0.39
CA THR A 692 -8.33 -10.88 0.18
C THR A 692 -7.50 -12.16 0.23
N LEU A 693 -7.80 -13.02 1.19
CA LEU A 693 -7.20 -14.36 1.29
C LEU A 693 -8.30 -15.42 1.17
N THR A 694 -8.02 -16.49 0.45
CA THR A 694 -8.91 -17.64 0.31
C THR A 694 -8.15 -18.93 0.62
N ILE A 695 -8.89 -19.97 1.01
CA ILE A 695 -8.34 -21.30 1.20
C ILE A 695 -9.29 -22.33 0.58
N ASP A 696 -8.71 -23.31 -0.11
CA ASP A 696 -9.43 -24.36 -0.82
C ASP A 696 -8.78 -25.73 -0.59
N ASN A 697 -9.58 -26.78 -0.47
CA ASN A 697 -9.15 -28.17 -0.25
C ASN A 697 -9.04 -29.01 -1.54
N GLY A 698 -9.15 -28.38 -2.72
CA GLY A 698 -9.23 -29.03 -4.03
C GLY A 698 -10.65 -29.33 -4.50
N GLU A 699 -11.67 -29.13 -3.66
CA GLU A 699 -13.09 -29.40 -3.96
C GLU A 699 -13.98 -28.15 -3.86
N GLY A 700 -13.42 -26.95 -3.68
CA GLY A 700 -14.18 -25.71 -3.48
C GLY A 700 -14.53 -25.43 -2.02
N GLU A 701 -13.97 -26.17 -1.05
CA GLU A 701 -14.31 -26.05 0.37
C GLU A 701 -13.10 -25.68 1.25
N ASN A 702 -13.36 -25.08 2.41
CA ASN A 702 -12.35 -24.73 3.42
C ASN A 702 -12.28 -25.73 4.58
N LYS A 703 -12.67 -26.99 4.35
CA LYS A 703 -12.79 -28.03 5.37
C LYS A 703 -11.92 -29.24 5.06
N GLY A 704 -11.44 -29.91 6.09
CA GLY A 704 -10.64 -31.13 5.90
C GLY A 704 -10.20 -31.79 7.20
N ASP A 705 -9.36 -32.80 7.06
CA ASP A 705 -8.77 -33.57 8.16
C ASP A 705 -7.26 -33.36 8.21
N ALA A 706 -6.73 -33.16 9.42
CA ALA A 706 -5.30 -32.93 9.63
C ALA A 706 -4.45 -34.08 9.06
N LEU A 707 -3.30 -33.77 8.45
CA LEU A 707 -2.41 -34.70 7.73
C LEU A 707 -3.00 -35.43 6.50
N GLN A 708 -4.29 -35.28 6.20
CA GLN A 708 -4.95 -35.99 5.10
C GLN A 708 -5.39 -35.03 3.99
N THR A 709 -5.92 -33.87 4.36
CA THR A 709 -6.32 -32.82 3.42
C THR A 709 -5.16 -31.89 3.13
N LEU A 710 -4.92 -31.64 1.84
CA LEU A 710 -3.99 -30.62 1.35
C LEU A 710 -4.78 -29.38 0.99
N PHE A 711 -4.32 -28.22 1.47
CA PHE A 711 -4.96 -26.94 1.20
C PHE A 711 -4.13 -26.09 0.24
N THR A 712 -4.83 -25.30 -0.55
CA THR A 712 -4.27 -24.21 -1.34
C THR A 712 -4.72 -22.89 -0.74
N VAL A 713 -3.76 -22.02 -0.44
CA VAL A 713 -4.01 -20.68 0.12
C VAL A 713 -3.62 -19.66 -0.93
N THR A 714 -4.54 -18.73 -1.24
CA THR A 714 -4.33 -17.74 -2.32
C THR A 714 -4.71 -16.34 -1.88
N ALA A 715 -3.78 -15.40 -2.05
CA ALA A 715 -3.92 -13.98 -1.82
C ALA A 715 -4.24 -13.26 -3.14
N PHE A 716 -5.20 -12.34 -3.11
CA PHE A 716 -5.67 -11.61 -4.30
C PHE A 716 -5.68 -10.12 -4.09
N ASP A 717 -5.37 -9.38 -5.16
CA ASP A 717 -5.50 -7.92 -5.25
C ASP A 717 -4.73 -7.14 -4.18
N PHE A 718 -3.63 -7.69 -3.67
CA PHE A 718 -2.65 -6.89 -2.93
C PHE A 718 -1.93 -5.99 -3.92
N THR A 719 -1.85 -4.71 -3.60
CA THR A 719 -1.29 -3.68 -4.49
C THR A 719 -0.63 -2.60 -3.65
N ASP A 720 0.40 -1.97 -4.20
CA ASP A 720 1.07 -0.86 -3.54
C ASP A 720 1.51 0.19 -4.57
N ASP A 721 2.12 1.27 -4.12
CA ASP A 721 2.78 2.24 -4.98
C ASP A 721 3.79 1.54 -5.89
N PRO A 722 3.85 1.86 -7.20
CA PRO A 722 4.84 1.30 -8.11
C PRO A 722 6.29 1.40 -7.62
N THR A 723 6.65 2.40 -6.81
CA THR A 723 7.99 2.54 -6.22
C THR A 723 8.26 1.56 -5.09
N ASP A 724 7.22 0.93 -4.54
CA ASP A 724 7.27 0.11 -3.33
C ASP A 724 7.21 -1.42 -3.66
N LEU A 725 7.08 -1.75 -4.94
CA LEU A 725 7.05 -3.12 -5.50
C LEU A 725 8.47 -3.71 -5.71
N PRO A 726 8.63 -5.05 -5.75
CA PRO A 726 7.59 -6.09 -5.69
C PRO A 726 7.13 -6.43 -4.27
N LEU A 727 5.91 -6.97 -4.16
CA LEU A 727 5.36 -7.45 -2.90
C LEU A 727 5.90 -8.84 -2.52
N LEU A 728 6.16 -9.02 -1.22
CA LEU A 728 6.61 -10.28 -0.63
C LEU A 728 5.56 -10.86 0.31
N TYR A 729 5.12 -12.07 0.02
CA TYR A 729 4.06 -12.79 0.74
C TYR A 729 4.67 -13.73 1.79
N THR A 730 4.17 -13.65 3.01
CA THR A 730 4.45 -14.60 4.09
C THR A 730 3.13 -15.21 4.55
N TYR A 731 2.98 -16.52 4.38
CA TYR A 731 1.80 -17.28 4.80
C TYR A 731 2.03 -17.92 6.15
N LEU A 732 1.05 -17.81 7.04
CA LEU A 732 1.08 -18.31 8.41
C LEU A 732 -0.27 -18.94 8.77
N PHE A 733 -0.27 -19.71 9.85
CA PHE A 733 -1.50 -20.15 10.50
C PHE A 733 -1.39 -20.07 12.03
N THR A 734 -2.54 -20.11 12.70
CA THR A 734 -2.64 -20.41 14.13
C THR A 734 -3.79 -21.37 14.42
N ILE A 735 -3.69 -22.14 15.50
CA ILE A 735 -4.78 -23.02 15.95
C ILE A 735 -5.77 -22.18 16.76
N GLY A 736 -7.03 -22.12 16.31
CA GLY A 736 -8.04 -21.21 16.83
C GLY A 736 -7.90 -19.81 16.23
N TYR A 737 -7.96 -18.77 17.07
CA TYR A 737 -7.92 -17.37 16.67
C TYR A 737 -6.70 -16.66 17.26
N ARG A 738 -6.05 -15.79 16.48
CA ARG A 738 -4.92 -14.97 16.96
C ARG A 738 -5.29 -14.05 18.11
N ASP A 739 -6.48 -13.46 18.05
CA ASP A 739 -6.99 -12.55 19.09
C ASP A 739 -7.17 -13.23 20.45
N TRP A 740 -7.15 -14.57 20.50
CA TRP A 740 -7.24 -15.37 21.72
C TRP A 740 -5.87 -15.89 22.18
N GLY A 741 -4.77 -15.35 21.64
CA GLY A 741 -3.40 -15.70 22.02
C GLY A 741 -2.83 -16.94 21.32
N GLY A 742 -3.37 -17.31 20.15
CA GLY A 742 -2.85 -18.41 19.34
C GLY A 742 -1.40 -18.15 18.89
N ALA A 743 -0.55 -19.19 18.93
CA ALA A 743 0.83 -19.09 18.45
C ALA A 743 0.87 -19.11 16.91
N GLU A 744 1.63 -18.20 16.31
CA GLU A 744 1.80 -18.12 14.86
C GLU A 744 2.82 -19.16 14.38
N THR A 745 2.48 -19.90 13.32
CA THR A 745 3.38 -20.83 12.64
C THR A 745 3.54 -20.42 11.18
N ILE A 746 4.78 -20.36 10.69
CA ILE A 746 5.09 -19.97 9.31
C ILE A 746 4.87 -21.17 8.37
N ILE A 747 4.07 -20.97 7.33
CA ILE A 747 3.92 -21.88 6.18
C ILE A 747 4.96 -21.52 5.12
N SER A 748 5.12 -20.24 4.80
CA SER A 748 6.13 -19.77 3.85
C SER A 748 6.42 -18.30 4.12
N ALA A 749 7.65 -17.85 3.85
CA ALA A 749 8.08 -16.49 4.13
C ALA A 749 8.83 -15.88 2.96
N GLY A 750 8.53 -14.61 2.66
CA GLY A 750 9.20 -13.83 1.62
C GLY A 750 9.02 -14.41 0.21
N SER A 751 7.86 -15.00 -0.08
CA SER A 751 7.51 -15.54 -1.39
C SER A 751 7.08 -14.42 -2.34
N LEU A 752 7.49 -14.49 -3.61
CA LEU A 752 6.92 -13.64 -4.67
C LEU A 752 5.61 -14.20 -5.23
N SER A 753 5.18 -15.37 -4.76
CA SER A 753 3.93 -15.99 -5.16
C SER A 753 2.79 -15.59 -4.23
N SER A 754 1.71 -15.09 -4.82
CA SER A 754 0.43 -14.85 -4.16
C SER A 754 -0.36 -16.15 -3.92
N LYS A 755 0.22 -17.33 -4.21
CA LYS A 755 -0.36 -18.66 -3.97
C LYS A 755 0.62 -19.56 -3.23
N ILE A 756 0.11 -20.43 -2.37
CA ILE A 756 0.83 -21.59 -1.85
C ILE A 756 -0.08 -22.83 -1.86
N ALA A 757 0.41 -23.92 -2.43
CA ALA A 757 -0.29 -25.20 -2.52
C ALA A 757 0.31 -26.23 -1.56
N ASP A 758 -0.31 -27.43 -1.48
CA ASP A 758 0.12 -28.55 -0.66
C ASP A 758 0.28 -28.22 0.84
N VAL A 759 -0.48 -27.24 1.35
CA VAL A 759 -0.42 -26.83 2.75
C VAL A 759 -1.07 -27.88 3.63
N ILE A 760 -0.33 -28.36 4.64
CA ILE A 760 -0.83 -29.28 5.65
C ILE A 760 -1.15 -28.48 6.92
N LEU A 761 -2.43 -28.46 7.30
CA LEU A 761 -2.89 -27.76 8.50
C LEU A 761 -3.08 -28.72 9.69
N PRO A 762 -2.84 -28.25 10.92
CA PRO A 762 -3.10 -29.01 12.14
C PRO A 762 -4.60 -29.13 12.42
N SER A 763 -4.97 -30.02 13.35
CA SER A 763 -6.33 -30.03 13.89
C SER A 763 -6.63 -28.68 14.57
N GLY A 764 -7.76 -28.09 14.21
CA GLY A 764 -8.15 -26.78 14.69
C GLY A 764 -8.62 -26.76 16.14
N GLY A 765 -8.66 -25.56 16.71
CA GLY A 765 -8.98 -25.33 18.12
C GLY A 765 -10.48 -25.23 18.41
N GLY A 766 -10.84 -25.46 19.67
CA GLY A 766 -12.21 -25.32 20.18
C GLY A 766 -13.19 -26.36 19.63
N ASN A 767 -14.49 -26.14 19.86
CA ASN A 767 -15.55 -27.06 19.42
C ASN A 767 -15.83 -27.00 17.91
N GLN A 768 -15.33 -25.97 17.23
CA GLN A 768 -15.52 -25.75 15.80
C GLN A 768 -14.31 -26.19 14.96
N SER A 769 -13.22 -26.65 15.60
CA SER A 769 -11.99 -27.09 14.92
C SER A 769 -11.42 -26.04 13.95
N VAL A 770 -11.34 -24.79 14.41
CA VAL A 770 -10.90 -23.65 13.59
C VAL A 770 -9.37 -23.56 13.54
N VAL A 771 -8.84 -23.32 12.35
CA VAL A 771 -7.47 -22.87 12.08
C VAL A 771 -7.58 -21.54 11.34
N GLU A 772 -7.12 -20.45 11.93
CA GLU A 772 -7.01 -19.17 11.23
C GLU A 772 -5.73 -19.19 10.38
N VAL A 773 -5.89 -19.05 9.07
CA VAL A 773 -4.80 -18.93 8.10
C VAL A 773 -4.72 -17.47 7.67
N PHE A 774 -3.52 -16.91 7.59
CA PHE A 774 -3.35 -15.51 7.24
C PHE A 774 -2.06 -15.28 6.44
N THR A 775 -2.05 -14.18 5.70
CA THR A 775 -0.88 -13.73 4.94
C THR A 775 -0.46 -12.34 5.40
N ARG A 776 0.84 -12.12 5.53
CA ARG A 776 1.48 -10.81 5.65
C ARG A 776 2.15 -10.49 4.34
N VAL A 777 1.76 -9.39 3.73
CA VAL A 777 2.30 -8.94 2.45
C VAL A 777 3.11 -7.68 2.69
N PHE A 778 4.40 -7.72 2.34
CA PHE A 778 5.38 -6.67 2.59
C PHE A 778 5.75 -5.95 1.30
N ASP A 779 5.97 -4.65 1.40
CA ASP A 779 6.67 -3.87 0.37
C ASP A 779 8.21 -3.96 0.50
N ILE A 780 8.93 -3.27 -0.38
CA ILE A 780 10.41 -3.23 -0.36
C ILE A 780 10.99 -2.46 0.84
N TYR A 781 10.21 -1.58 1.47
CA TYR A 781 10.64 -0.84 2.64
C TYR A 781 10.39 -1.63 3.94
N GLY A 782 9.55 -2.67 3.90
CA GLY A 782 9.17 -3.53 5.01
C GLY A 782 7.85 -3.18 5.69
N SER A 783 7.03 -2.28 5.13
CA SER A 783 5.66 -2.07 5.61
C SER A 783 4.78 -3.22 5.14
N SER A 784 3.73 -3.56 5.90
CA SER A 784 2.93 -4.74 5.60
C SER A 784 1.45 -4.58 5.86
N SER A 785 0.65 -5.30 5.07
CA SER A 785 -0.76 -5.53 5.35
C SER A 785 -1.11 -7.00 5.45
N GLU A 786 -2.28 -7.27 6.01
CA GLU A 786 -2.73 -8.62 6.30
C GLU A 786 -4.12 -8.93 5.73
N ALA A 787 -4.30 -10.21 5.40
CA ALA A 787 -5.61 -10.81 5.20
C ALA A 787 -5.63 -12.20 5.84
N SER A 788 -6.78 -12.59 6.38
CA SER A 788 -6.99 -13.90 7.01
C SER A 788 -8.22 -14.60 6.46
N VAL A 789 -8.26 -15.91 6.62
CA VAL A 789 -9.37 -16.80 6.27
C VAL A 789 -9.43 -17.96 7.28
N GLU A 790 -10.64 -18.44 7.56
CA GLU A 790 -10.85 -19.59 8.44
C GLU A 790 -10.83 -20.90 7.65
N ALA A 791 -10.14 -21.90 8.20
CA ALA A 791 -10.21 -23.29 7.79
C ALA A 791 -10.75 -24.16 8.93
N PHE A 792 -11.58 -25.15 8.60
CA PHE A 792 -12.15 -26.08 9.58
C PHE A 792 -11.50 -27.45 9.45
N VAL A 793 -10.53 -27.72 10.33
CA VAL A 793 -9.65 -28.90 10.21
C VAL A 793 -9.88 -29.85 11.37
N THR A 794 -10.52 -30.99 11.12
CA THR A 794 -10.86 -31.94 12.17
C THR A 794 -9.72 -32.91 12.47
N THR A 795 -9.81 -33.60 13.61
CA THR A 795 -8.84 -34.63 13.98
C THR A 795 -9.19 -35.95 13.31
N PRO A 796 -8.31 -36.53 12.48
CA PRO A 796 -8.57 -37.82 11.86
C PRO A 796 -8.59 -38.95 12.91
N LYS A 797 -9.45 -39.95 12.69
CA LYS A 797 -9.54 -41.15 13.54
C LYS A 797 -8.37 -42.11 13.24
N LEU A 798 -7.18 -41.84 13.78
CA LEU A 798 -5.96 -42.64 13.57
C LEU A 798 -5.47 -43.29 14.87
N THR A 799 -5.04 -44.55 14.80
CA THR A 799 -4.26 -45.17 15.87
C THR A 799 -2.86 -44.53 15.96
N THR A 800 -2.17 -44.70 17.08
CA THR A 800 -0.81 -44.18 17.25
C THR A 800 0.18 -44.76 16.23
N ALA A 801 -0.02 -46.01 15.81
CA ALA A 801 0.81 -46.66 14.80
C ALA A 801 0.55 -46.09 13.39
N GLU A 802 -0.71 -45.85 13.04
CA GLU A 802 -1.07 -45.21 11.77
C GLU A 802 -0.58 -43.77 11.70
N LEU A 803 -0.73 -43.02 12.79
CA LEU A 803 -0.19 -41.66 12.89
C LEU A 803 1.33 -41.63 12.72
N ALA A 804 2.06 -42.53 13.39
CA ALA A 804 3.52 -42.61 13.26
C ALA A 804 3.93 -42.93 11.82
N ASN A 805 3.27 -43.88 11.16
CA ASN A 805 3.54 -44.24 9.77
C ASN A 805 3.23 -43.09 8.80
N LEU A 806 2.10 -42.40 8.98
CA LEU A 806 1.72 -41.26 8.14
C LEU A 806 2.68 -40.08 8.32
N THR A 807 3.01 -39.75 9.57
CA THR A 807 3.99 -38.71 9.91
C THR A 807 5.34 -38.99 9.25
N GLN A 808 5.81 -40.24 9.33
CA GLN A 808 7.06 -40.66 8.71
C GLN A 808 6.99 -40.56 7.19
N ALA A 809 5.94 -41.07 6.56
CA ALA A 809 5.78 -41.04 5.10
C ALA A 809 5.74 -39.61 4.53
N LEU A 810 4.99 -38.72 5.17
CA LEU A 810 4.90 -37.31 4.76
C LEU A 810 6.21 -36.56 5.01
N SER A 811 6.87 -36.80 6.14
CA SER A 811 8.18 -36.21 6.44
C SER A 811 9.24 -36.67 5.46
N ASP A 812 9.33 -37.98 5.17
CA ASP A 812 10.30 -38.54 4.22
C ASP A 812 10.08 -37.97 2.80
N SER A 813 8.82 -37.80 2.38
CA SER A 813 8.46 -37.14 1.12
C SER A 813 8.93 -35.68 1.07
N ALA A 814 8.66 -34.90 2.13
CA ALA A 814 9.10 -33.50 2.23
C ALA A 814 10.64 -33.39 2.24
N LEU A 815 11.34 -34.23 3.01
CA LEU A 815 12.81 -34.29 3.01
C LEU A 815 13.37 -34.64 1.63
N ALA A 816 12.77 -35.59 0.91
CA ALA A 816 13.20 -35.96 -0.43
C ALA A 816 13.05 -34.80 -1.44
N LYS A 817 12.02 -33.97 -1.28
CA LYS A 817 11.80 -32.73 -2.03
C LYS A 817 12.66 -31.55 -1.55
N GLY A 818 13.33 -31.67 -0.40
CA GLY A 818 14.05 -30.54 0.24
C GLY A 818 13.12 -29.51 0.89
N ASP A 819 11.85 -29.86 1.10
CA ASP A 819 10.83 -28.97 1.62
C ASP A 819 10.82 -28.92 3.15
N THR A 820 11.67 -28.07 3.70
CA THR A 820 11.78 -27.90 5.16
C THR A 820 10.50 -27.36 5.80
N SER A 821 9.72 -26.53 5.10
CA SER A 821 8.45 -26.03 5.63
C SER A 821 7.43 -27.16 5.75
N GLY A 822 7.29 -27.98 4.72
CA GLY A 822 6.43 -29.17 4.76
C GLY A 822 6.74 -30.09 5.94
N VAL A 823 8.02 -30.27 6.30
CA VAL A 823 8.41 -31.04 7.50
C VAL A 823 7.86 -30.41 8.78
N PHE A 824 7.99 -29.09 8.96
CA PHE A 824 7.45 -28.41 10.14
C PHE A 824 5.92 -28.46 10.19
N GLN A 825 5.25 -28.34 9.04
CA GLN A 825 3.78 -28.47 8.94
C GLN A 825 3.32 -29.88 9.37
N VAL A 826 3.99 -30.93 8.89
CA VAL A 826 3.71 -32.32 9.29
C VAL A 826 3.93 -32.52 10.79
N LEU A 827 5.03 -32.01 11.35
CA LEU A 827 5.33 -32.12 12.78
C LEU A 827 4.31 -31.37 13.65
N SER A 828 3.94 -30.15 13.25
CA SER A 828 2.92 -29.34 13.95
C SER A 828 1.56 -30.04 13.94
N SER A 829 1.16 -30.55 12.77
CA SER A 829 -0.10 -31.28 12.61
C SER A 829 -0.13 -32.59 13.40
N SER A 830 0.97 -33.35 13.39
CA SER A 830 1.09 -34.58 14.19
C SER A 830 1.02 -34.29 15.69
N SER A 831 1.65 -33.20 16.14
CA SER A 831 1.57 -32.74 17.52
C SER A 831 0.14 -32.36 17.92
N SER A 832 -0.60 -31.68 17.04
CA SER A 832 -2.01 -31.32 17.30
C SER A 832 -2.89 -32.56 17.48
N ILE A 833 -2.66 -33.62 16.69
CA ILE A 833 -3.38 -34.89 16.82
C ILE A 833 -3.01 -35.60 18.12
N LEU A 834 -1.72 -35.63 18.50
CA LEU A 834 -1.28 -36.25 19.75
C LEU A 834 -1.84 -35.56 21.01
N ASN A 835 -2.06 -34.26 20.95
CA ASN A 835 -2.65 -33.47 22.04
C ASN A 835 -4.19 -33.48 22.04
N SER A 836 -4.82 -34.06 21.02
CA SER A 836 -6.27 -34.18 20.89
C SER A 836 -6.82 -35.43 21.59
N LEU A 837 -8.14 -35.48 21.78
CA LEU A 837 -8.81 -36.66 22.33
C LEU A 837 -8.72 -37.83 21.33
N ASN A 838 -8.16 -38.96 21.76
CA ASN A 838 -8.01 -40.12 20.89
C ASN A 838 -9.36 -40.83 20.65
N CYS A 839 -9.95 -40.59 19.49
CA CYS A 839 -11.23 -41.18 19.06
C CYS A 839 -11.08 -42.41 18.14
N SER A 840 -9.86 -42.94 17.95
CA SER A 840 -9.57 -43.99 16.95
C SER A 840 -10.31 -45.32 17.12
N LEU A 841 -10.76 -45.63 18.34
CA LEU A 841 -11.49 -46.86 18.66
C LEU A 841 -12.95 -46.58 19.03
N ALA A 842 -13.42 -45.34 18.83
CA ALA A 842 -14.83 -45.01 19.06
C ALA A 842 -15.71 -45.79 18.07
N PRO A 843 -16.79 -46.44 18.53
CA PRO A 843 -17.72 -47.15 17.65
C PRO A 843 -18.48 -46.15 16.75
N SER A 844 -19.31 -46.65 15.83
CA SER A 844 -20.17 -45.78 15.01
C SER A 844 -21.21 -45.09 15.92
N CYS A 845 -20.92 -43.85 16.33
CA CYS A 845 -21.73 -43.13 17.32
C CYS A 845 -23.12 -42.83 16.80
N GLN A 846 -23.24 -42.55 15.50
CA GLN A 846 -24.53 -42.43 14.83
C GLN A 846 -25.36 -43.72 14.91
N ALA A 847 -24.76 -44.91 14.77
CA ALA A 847 -25.47 -46.19 14.95
C ALA A 847 -25.93 -46.44 16.40
N LEU A 848 -25.28 -45.77 17.35
CA LEU A 848 -25.60 -45.78 18.77
C LEU A 848 -26.50 -44.61 19.21
N ASN A 849 -27.02 -43.79 18.29
CA ASN A 849 -27.80 -42.57 18.59
C ASN A 849 -27.05 -41.60 19.53
N ARG A 850 -25.73 -41.50 19.36
CA ARG A 850 -24.83 -40.61 20.11
C ARG A 850 -24.21 -39.58 19.19
N ALA A 851 -23.85 -38.44 19.77
CA ALA A 851 -22.91 -37.51 19.17
C ALA A 851 -21.57 -38.22 18.91
N GLU A 852 -20.88 -37.82 17.85
CA GLU A 852 -19.54 -38.29 17.56
C GLU A 852 -18.58 -37.99 18.72
N CYS A 853 -17.52 -38.80 18.85
CA CYS A 853 -16.46 -38.57 19.83
C CYS A 853 -15.86 -37.18 19.64
N SER A 854 -15.87 -36.35 20.69
CA SER A 854 -15.48 -34.93 20.62
C SER A 854 -14.69 -34.49 21.86
N THR A 855 -14.10 -33.30 21.79
CA THR A 855 -13.30 -32.73 22.89
C THR A 855 -14.12 -32.67 24.19
N GLY A 856 -13.59 -33.31 25.25
CA GLY A 856 -14.26 -33.42 26.56
C GLY A 856 -14.98 -34.75 26.81
N ASP A 857 -15.03 -35.64 25.82
CA ASP A 857 -15.48 -37.02 25.99
C ASP A 857 -14.39 -37.95 26.54
N THR A 858 -14.76 -39.18 26.87
CA THR A 858 -13.81 -40.21 27.29
C THR A 858 -13.09 -40.76 26.04
N PRO A 859 -11.75 -40.91 26.05
CA PRO A 859 -11.02 -41.45 24.91
C PRO A 859 -11.62 -42.78 24.43
N HIS A 860 -11.68 -42.98 23.12
CA HIS A 860 -12.21 -44.18 22.47
C HIS A 860 -13.71 -44.45 22.68
N THR A 861 -14.49 -43.46 23.11
CA THR A 861 -15.95 -43.59 23.32
C THR A 861 -16.72 -42.55 22.52
N CYS A 862 -18.05 -42.71 22.42
CA CYS A 862 -18.90 -41.72 21.77
C CYS A 862 -19.25 -40.56 22.70
N GLY A 863 -19.82 -39.49 22.14
CA GLY A 863 -20.33 -38.36 22.89
C GLY A 863 -21.64 -38.63 23.63
N LYS A 864 -22.28 -37.56 24.07
CA LYS A 864 -23.63 -37.60 24.68
C LYS A 864 -24.67 -38.17 23.71
N CYS A 865 -25.81 -38.62 24.24
CA CYS A 865 -26.94 -39.03 23.41
C CYS A 865 -27.41 -37.86 22.54
N LEU A 866 -27.85 -38.17 21.30
CA LEU A 866 -28.55 -37.21 20.45
C LEU A 866 -29.87 -36.78 21.09
N ASP A 867 -30.37 -35.60 20.74
CA ASP A 867 -31.63 -35.08 21.27
C ASP A 867 -32.78 -36.08 21.06
N GLY A 868 -33.57 -36.33 22.11
CA GLY A 868 -34.63 -37.36 22.13
C GLY A 868 -34.19 -38.76 22.56
N TYR A 869 -32.91 -38.97 22.87
CA TYR A 869 -32.39 -40.26 23.36
C TYR A 869 -31.70 -40.12 24.73
N THR A 870 -31.78 -41.16 25.56
CA THR A 870 -31.15 -41.21 26.87
C THR A 870 -30.39 -42.53 27.08
N SER A 871 -29.47 -42.53 28.05
CA SER A 871 -28.60 -43.67 28.38
C SER A 871 -28.34 -43.68 29.89
N SER A 872 -28.39 -44.85 30.50
CA SER A 872 -27.95 -45.07 31.88
C SER A 872 -26.45 -45.40 31.99
N ASP A 873 -25.75 -45.55 30.86
CA ASP A 873 -24.34 -45.93 30.81
C ASP A 873 -23.40 -44.70 30.85
N ASP A 874 -22.63 -44.59 31.92
CA ASP A 874 -21.60 -43.56 32.15
C ASP A 874 -20.38 -43.75 31.24
N LEU A 875 -20.16 -44.95 30.69
CA LEU A 875 -19.01 -45.26 29.82
C LEU A 875 -19.24 -44.89 28.34
N LYS A 876 -20.44 -44.42 27.98
CA LYS A 876 -20.82 -43.94 26.64
C LYS A 876 -20.59 -44.96 25.50
N LEU A 877 -20.67 -46.26 25.79
CA LEU A 877 -20.45 -47.35 24.82
C LEU A 877 -21.76 -48.04 24.38
N GLU A 878 -22.84 -47.89 25.14
CA GLU A 878 -24.16 -48.44 24.77
C GLU A 878 -25.00 -47.54 23.87
N LYS A 879 -25.90 -48.14 23.08
CA LYS A 879 -26.85 -47.42 22.22
C LYS A 879 -27.82 -46.59 23.07
N CYS A 880 -27.90 -45.29 22.80
CA CYS A 880 -28.91 -44.45 23.43
C CYS A 880 -30.30 -44.88 22.96
N SER A 881 -31.17 -45.06 23.94
CA SER A 881 -32.53 -45.55 23.75
C SER A 881 -33.48 -44.36 23.75
N VAL A 882 -34.60 -44.48 23.05
CA VAL A 882 -35.72 -43.57 23.28
C VAL A 882 -36.12 -43.76 24.74
N PRO A 883 -36.31 -42.68 25.53
CA PRO A 883 -36.82 -42.79 26.88
C PRO A 883 -38.06 -43.69 26.89
N GLN A 884 -38.20 -44.56 27.88
CA GLN A 884 -39.40 -45.39 27.96
C GLN A 884 -40.57 -44.49 28.38
N ALA A 885 -41.65 -44.46 27.59
CA ALA A 885 -42.85 -43.68 27.94
C ALA A 885 -43.37 -44.12 29.32
N HIS A 886 -43.39 -43.19 30.25
CA HIS A 886 -43.80 -43.40 31.62
C HIS A 886 -45.09 -42.64 31.87
N CYS A 887 -46.22 -43.31 31.60
CA CYS A 887 -47.57 -42.75 31.58
C CYS A 887 -48.13 -42.21 32.92
N LEU A 888 -47.30 -41.94 33.93
CA LEU A 888 -47.67 -41.48 35.28
C LEU A 888 -46.53 -40.71 35.99
N ASN A 889 -45.46 -40.29 35.30
CA ASN A 889 -44.30 -39.66 35.95
C ASN A 889 -44.34 -38.13 35.93
N GLY A 890 -45.33 -37.53 35.26
CA GLY A 890 -45.51 -36.09 35.16
C GLY A 890 -44.45 -35.41 34.30
N VAL A 891 -43.85 -36.14 33.36
CA VAL A 891 -42.85 -35.66 32.40
C VAL A 891 -43.22 -36.22 31.03
N ASN A 892 -43.31 -35.37 30.00
CA ASN A 892 -43.51 -35.87 28.65
C ASN A 892 -42.23 -36.59 28.17
N ASP A 893 -42.26 -37.93 28.15
CA ASP A 893 -41.16 -38.78 27.74
C ASP A 893 -41.57 -39.92 26.80
N GLY A 894 -40.60 -40.48 26.07
CA GLY A 894 -40.84 -41.57 25.12
C GLY A 894 -41.62 -41.18 23.87
N ASP A 895 -42.76 -41.82 23.63
CA ASP A 895 -43.65 -41.58 22.48
C ASP A 895 -44.96 -40.88 22.85
N GLU A 896 -45.05 -40.34 24.07
CA GLU A 896 -46.16 -39.55 24.55
C GLU A 896 -46.42 -38.34 23.65
N SER A 897 -47.68 -38.12 23.29
CA SER A 897 -48.09 -36.95 22.51
C SER A 897 -48.41 -35.74 23.41
N ASP A 898 -48.57 -35.95 24.72
CA ASP A 898 -48.73 -34.93 25.76
C ASP A 898 -48.37 -35.58 27.13
N LEU A 899 -48.24 -34.79 28.20
CA LEU A 899 -47.79 -35.25 29.53
C LEU A 899 -48.51 -36.54 29.98
N ASP A 900 -47.77 -37.65 30.14
CA ASP A 900 -48.27 -38.96 30.58
C ASP A 900 -49.34 -39.59 29.64
N CYS A 901 -49.52 -39.11 28.38
CA CYS A 901 -50.52 -39.63 27.43
C CYS A 901 -50.12 -39.65 25.96
N GLY A 902 -50.80 -40.50 25.19
CA GLY A 902 -50.54 -40.69 23.77
C GLY A 902 -49.37 -41.64 23.50
N GLY A 903 -49.17 -41.98 22.22
CA GLY A 903 -48.23 -43.03 21.82
C GLY A 903 -48.57 -44.38 22.44
N SER A 904 -47.64 -44.91 23.24
CA SER A 904 -47.75 -46.16 24.00
C SER A 904 -48.51 -46.00 25.32
N CYS A 905 -48.78 -44.76 25.75
CA CYS A 905 -49.62 -44.44 26.90
C CYS A 905 -51.10 -44.34 26.51
N PHE A 906 -51.97 -44.14 27.51
CA PHE A 906 -53.41 -44.02 27.22
C PHE A 906 -53.65 -42.87 26.22
N PRO A 907 -54.50 -43.07 25.20
CA PRO A 907 -54.76 -42.03 24.21
C PRO A 907 -55.34 -40.81 24.90
N CYS A 908 -54.82 -39.63 24.56
CA CYS A 908 -55.29 -38.38 25.11
C CYS A 908 -56.79 -38.22 24.78
N LEU A 909 -57.60 -37.92 25.80
CA LEU A 909 -59.03 -37.73 25.63
C LEU A 909 -59.27 -36.48 24.77
N ASN A 910 -60.14 -36.59 23.75
CA ASN A 910 -60.48 -35.46 22.89
C ASN A 910 -60.83 -34.21 23.74
N ASP A 911 -60.12 -33.11 23.47
CA ASP A 911 -60.27 -31.81 24.11
C ASP A 911 -59.94 -31.73 25.62
N GLN A 912 -59.11 -32.64 26.17
CA GLN A 912 -58.60 -32.55 27.54
C GLN A 912 -57.10 -32.83 27.62
N PHE A 913 -56.35 -31.96 28.33
CA PHE A 913 -54.99 -32.26 28.78
C PHE A 913 -55.02 -33.47 29.72
N CYS A 914 -54.17 -34.47 29.48
CA CYS A 914 -53.97 -35.55 30.45
C CYS A 914 -53.33 -34.99 31.71
N LYS A 915 -53.69 -35.58 32.84
CA LYS A 915 -53.60 -34.95 34.15
C LYS A 915 -52.73 -35.73 35.11
#